data_AF-A0A932DMD6-F1
#
_entry.id   AF-A0A932DMD6-F1
#
_cell.length_a   1.000
_cell.length_b   1.000
_cell.length_c   1.000
_cell.angle_alpha   90.00
_cell.angle_beta   90.00
_cell.angle_gamma   90.00
#
_symmetry.space_group_name_H-M   'P 1'
#
loop_
_entity.id
_entity.type
_entity.pdbx_description
1 polymer ?
#
loop_
_entity_poly.entity_id
_entity_poly.type
_entity_poly.pdbx_seq_one_letter_code
_entity_poly.pdbx_strand_id
1 'polypeptide(L)'
;MPTPYDGKIYLVQVKGSFLPRRSLGDVSRMLIDSMPNADGVFLQTSQGKEWQSKFDSDPKAVTGPDMIRQWVAALDSRGLETHVWGIPHGLNAQEEANRFIEAAKVPGVKSLGLDVEHGDFYYRGSADTARQIMTLIRNALGPNFHIALILDARANRPLNVFVDPWLPFVDSLHPMVYPKDFGRPVAAALDTAFAFLKPYNKPVVPMLQSYNGASPADITLQGNEAFKRGSVGISYFCLGDRHMNTPEFAAVAAVQSPAAQQQKTAQTQSPLPAGAVGRWPDEPRGYLEFAYEQSAARPWHDFRDVYGRGARWKLTSRTNDVAVAYSPQLPAPGKYSVDVYIPAENASSKRADYHVVYYENGQRKERQIKVDQSAHNNQWVSLGIFDLDPRLQDCGRVNVTDFSDEQPPQPVAFAGVRWVPVAATTVTATAGMSQAQLLAQQGPQGAAPQKTTAAVAPTAPTVVSAPPTVGITNQDVINAFIVVAARFKDKFTDLIAAAGLNSMYDNRKAVYAGPAMAALPNLSADRKAALADALRMTAADLARAATAASQPVSSVGVPVAGTGKADGRTWGLHGSAGFGVPPRDKWDFWIGELKGMGIKWYKQCDNGGADYGDNTCFRWVLSLRDAGITPVVRYQNPRMFPNRLESSFWDKMNAYVKEGIKWAEMGNEPNLPWEWQVSESFVNWNNADCIRAICEVWLADAEEALRRGARPAWYPFAPTDWQGGTHGTVSGPKFQELCWKYIGTHARDRARAIFKNGGWMAVHVAVYEFPLDHDPFKHGVGGGAPWDMCLRGYEIPVRYIQNNIGLTGGVDFPIMSTESGVFTPESHSMEGHQRLPNDQAHADLTLKMFDWLETNSPLQAMMPWCIAVNSAIGHAPPEYANDGWYVDRGGLTARTVVAKLKQTKQQRGQ
;
A
#
# COMPACT_ATOMS: atom_id res chain seq x y z
N MET A 1 -17.21 10.44 11.41
CA MET A 1 -16.25 10.31 12.51
C MET A 1 -15.49 11.62 12.62
N PRO A 2 -15.22 12.14 13.82
CA PRO A 2 -14.37 13.30 13.99
C PRO A 2 -12.97 13.01 13.46
N THR A 3 -12.37 13.96 12.74
CA THR A 3 -10.98 13.87 12.27
C THR A 3 -10.16 15.01 12.89
N PRO A 4 -8.83 14.89 13.00
CA PRO A 4 -8.02 16.02 13.47
C PRO A 4 -8.07 17.20 12.50
N TYR A 5 -8.61 17.02 11.28
CA TYR A 5 -8.66 18.01 10.21
C TYR A 5 -9.98 18.79 10.13
N ASP A 6 -10.96 18.49 10.99
CA ASP A 6 -12.33 18.99 10.87
C ASP A 6 -12.38 20.53 10.80
N GLY A 7 -12.74 21.05 9.63
CA GLY A 7 -12.84 22.47 9.29
C GLY A 7 -11.52 23.21 9.07
N LYS A 8 -10.37 22.52 9.08
CA LYS A 8 -9.03 23.12 9.16
C LYS A 8 -8.28 23.19 7.83
N ILE A 9 -7.29 24.07 7.76
CA ILE A 9 -6.41 24.30 6.60
C ILE A 9 -4.95 24.01 6.99
N TYR A 10 -4.27 23.18 6.20
CA TYR A 10 -2.86 22.84 6.42
C TYR A 10 -1.98 23.18 5.21
N LEU A 11 -0.69 23.34 5.47
CA LEU A 11 0.32 23.56 4.44
C LEU A 11 1.28 22.38 4.40
N VAL A 12 1.56 21.85 3.22
CA VAL A 12 2.47 20.71 3.07
C VAL A 12 3.90 21.23 2.93
N GLN A 13 4.78 20.80 3.82
CA GLN A 13 6.18 21.19 3.84
C GLN A 13 7.11 20.01 3.54
N VAL A 14 7.81 20.09 2.41
CA VAL A 14 8.65 19.02 1.81
C VAL A 14 10.12 19.16 2.24
N LYS A 15 10.74 20.33 1.99
CA LYS A 15 12.18 20.56 2.17
C LYS A 15 12.44 21.86 2.90
N GLY A 16 13.31 21.83 3.91
CA GLY A 16 13.83 23.02 4.58
C GLY A 16 14.42 24.04 3.61
N SER A 17 15.09 23.58 2.54
CA SER A 17 15.62 24.45 1.48
C SER A 17 14.56 25.19 0.65
N PHE A 18 13.28 24.81 0.73
CA PHE A 18 12.18 25.57 0.12
C PHE A 18 11.77 26.78 0.97
N LEU A 19 12.20 26.83 2.23
CA LEU A 19 11.92 27.91 3.16
C LEU A 19 13.16 28.81 3.27
N PRO A 20 13.13 30.06 2.76
CA PRO A 20 14.27 30.97 2.89
C PRO A 20 14.42 31.55 4.31
N ARG A 21 13.55 31.17 5.24
CA ARG A 21 13.59 31.59 6.64
C ARG A 21 14.71 30.84 7.35
N ARG A 22 15.44 31.57 8.21
CA ARG A 22 16.66 31.07 8.86
C ARG A 22 16.36 30.10 10.01
N SER A 23 15.20 30.22 10.65
CA SER A 23 14.82 29.41 11.81
C SER A 23 13.39 28.87 11.72
N LEU A 24 13.09 27.82 12.48
CA LEU A 24 11.73 27.28 12.60
C LEU A 24 10.75 28.27 13.25
N GLY A 25 11.24 29.10 14.17
CA GLY A 25 10.44 30.17 14.78
C GLY A 25 10.04 31.25 13.77
N ASP A 26 10.89 31.57 12.80
CA ASP A 26 10.54 32.51 11.73
C ASP A 26 9.51 31.91 10.76
N VAL A 27 9.57 30.59 10.53
CA VAL A 27 8.59 29.86 9.72
C VAL A 27 7.23 29.89 10.41
N SER A 28 7.14 29.53 11.69
CA SER A 28 5.87 29.52 12.41
C SER A 28 5.28 30.91 12.59
N ARG A 29 6.11 31.95 12.78
CA ARG A 29 5.66 33.35 12.77
C ARG A 29 5.08 33.76 11.42
N MET A 30 5.77 33.43 10.32
CA MET A 30 5.28 33.73 8.97
C MET A 30 3.91 33.11 8.70
N LEU A 31 3.66 31.87 9.16
CA LEU A 31 2.37 31.21 8.98
C LEU A 31 1.24 32.03 9.64
N ILE A 32 1.40 32.45 10.90
CA ILE A 32 0.38 33.24 11.60
C ILE A 32 0.21 34.64 10.97
N ASP A 33 1.30 35.30 10.62
CA ASP A 33 1.26 36.67 10.10
C ASP A 33 0.66 36.73 8.68
N SER A 34 0.95 35.73 7.84
CA SER A 34 0.59 35.75 6.42
C SER A 34 -0.65 34.91 6.09
N MET A 35 -0.95 33.89 6.90
CA MET A 35 -2.04 32.94 6.70
C MET A 35 -2.73 32.63 8.04
N PRO A 36 -3.39 33.61 8.67
CA PRO A 36 -3.97 33.45 10.01
C PRO A 36 -5.11 32.42 10.11
N ASN A 37 -5.60 31.91 8.97
CA ASN A 37 -6.58 30.83 8.90
C ASN A 37 -5.95 29.43 8.71
N ALA A 38 -4.62 29.34 8.67
CA ALA A 38 -3.90 28.09 8.62
C ALA A 38 -3.75 27.52 10.03
N ASP A 39 -4.04 26.23 10.18
CA ASP A 39 -4.04 25.53 11.46
C ASP A 39 -2.74 24.77 11.71
N GLY A 40 -1.86 24.61 10.70
CA GLY A 40 -0.60 23.89 10.88
C GLY A 40 0.04 23.41 9.59
N VAL A 41 0.90 22.40 9.73
CA VAL A 41 1.64 21.81 8.60
C VAL A 41 1.57 20.29 8.55
N PHE A 42 1.61 19.77 7.32
CA PHE A 42 2.04 18.40 7.03
C PHE A 42 3.54 18.42 6.73
N LEU A 43 4.35 17.97 7.69
CA LEU A 43 5.80 17.94 7.60
C LEU A 43 6.26 16.62 6.98
N GLN A 44 6.94 16.68 5.83
CA GLN A 44 7.57 15.50 5.25
C GLN A 44 8.74 15.04 6.12
N THR A 45 8.66 13.81 6.62
CA THR A 45 9.68 13.25 7.52
C THR A 45 10.59 12.26 6.82
N SER A 46 10.09 11.47 5.87
CA SER A 46 10.85 10.36 5.29
C SER A 46 10.40 9.93 3.91
N GLN A 47 11.32 9.28 3.19
CA GLN A 47 11.07 8.56 1.94
C GLN A 47 11.65 7.15 2.06
N GLY A 48 10.75 6.16 2.04
CA GLY A 48 11.01 4.82 2.53
C GLY A 48 11.60 4.86 3.94
N LYS A 49 12.74 4.18 4.10
CA LYS A 49 13.45 4.08 5.38
C LYS A 49 14.31 5.29 5.73
N GLU A 50 14.50 6.18 4.78
CA GLU A 50 15.46 7.27 4.88
C GLU A 50 14.78 8.53 5.42
N TRP A 51 15.44 9.21 6.34
CA TRP A 51 15.03 10.54 6.79
C TRP A 51 15.13 11.56 5.66
N GLN A 52 14.31 12.61 5.71
CA GLN A 52 14.29 13.65 4.69
C GLN A 52 15.64 14.36 4.52
N SER A 53 16.48 14.40 5.56
CA SER A 53 17.84 14.95 5.49
C SER A 53 18.76 14.25 4.49
N LYS A 54 18.42 13.05 4.03
CA LYS A 54 19.14 12.39 2.92
C LYS A 54 18.94 13.14 1.59
N PHE A 55 17.82 13.85 1.44
CA PHE A 55 17.39 14.52 0.21
C PHE A 55 17.39 16.05 0.31
N ASP A 56 17.75 16.57 1.47
CA ASP A 56 17.79 17.99 1.79
C ASP A 56 18.85 18.26 2.88
N SER A 57 19.85 19.06 2.55
CA SER A 57 20.95 19.39 3.45
C SER A 57 20.69 20.65 4.28
N ASP A 58 19.52 21.27 4.15
CA ASP A 58 19.15 22.45 4.93
C ASP A 58 19.06 22.10 6.43
N PRO A 59 19.50 22.98 7.35
CA PRO A 59 19.43 22.72 8.80
C PRO A 59 18.02 22.42 9.33
N LYS A 60 16.96 22.80 8.61
CA LYS A 60 15.56 22.55 8.95
C LYS A 60 15.05 21.19 8.46
N ALA A 61 15.85 20.46 7.68
CA ALA A 61 15.49 19.15 7.17
C ALA A 61 15.35 18.13 8.30
N VAL A 62 14.32 17.27 8.23
CA VAL A 62 14.09 16.26 9.26
C VAL A 62 15.20 15.21 9.22
N THR A 63 16.04 15.21 10.25
CA THR A 63 17.13 14.24 10.47
C THR A 63 16.74 13.11 11.41
N GLY A 64 15.62 13.27 12.12
CA GLY A 64 15.15 12.34 13.14
C GLY A 64 14.10 12.93 14.08
N PRO A 65 13.68 12.18 15.11
CA PRO A 65 12.63 12.59 16.06
C PRO A 65 12.93 13.91 16.78
N ASP A 66 14.19 14.24 17.01
CA ASP A 66 14.63 15.46 17.70
C ASP A 66 14.33 16.71 16.87
N MET A 67 14.55 16.65 15.55
CA MET A 67 14.18 17.74 14.66
C MET A 67 12.66 17.88 14.54
N ILE A 68 11.92 16.76 14.54
CA ILE A 68 10.45 16.80 14.59
C ILE A 68 9.98 17.48 15.90
N ARG A 69 10.61 17.21 17.04
CA ARG A 69 10.29 17.92 18.30
C ARG A 69 10.54 19.42 18.21
N GLN A 70 11.58 19.86 17.51
CA GLN A 70 11.83 21.29 17.29
C GLN A 70 10.75 21.93 16.41
N TRP A 71 10.32 21.24 15.34
CA TRP A 71 9.19 21.67 14.52
C TRP A 71 7.90 21.76 15.32
N VAL A 72 7.58 20.72 16.10
CA VAL A 72 6.42 20.71 17.00
C VAL A 72 6.49 21.89 17.98
N ALA A 73 7.60 22.08 18.68
CA ALA A 73 7.73 23.17 19.65
C ALA A 73 7.55 24.54 18.99
N ALA A 74 8.16 24.77 17.82
CA ALA A 74 8.05 26.03 17.10
C ALA A 74 6.61 26.33 16.62
N LEU A 75 5.86 25.31 16.19
CA LEU A 75 4.48 25.43 15.72
C LEU A 75 3.48 25.52 16.89
N ASP A 76 3.59 24.61 17.86
CA ASP A 76 2.69 24.53 19.02
C ASP A 76 2.76 25.79 19.90
N SER A 77 3.95 26.42 19.98
CA SER A 77 4.12 27.72 20.63
C SER A 77 3.12 28.77 20.10
N ARG A 78 2.72 28.67 18.82
CA ARG A 78 1.78 29.57 18.13
C ARG A 78 0.39 28.97 17.94
N GLY A 79 0.08 27.85 18.59
CA GLY A 79 -1.17 27.12 18.42
C GLY A 79 -1.33 26.41 17.08
N LEU A 80 -0.23 26.21 16.34
CA LEU A 80 -0.22 25.48 15.07
C LEU A 80 0.03 23.99 15.29
N GLU A 81 -0.67 23.16 14.54
CA GLU A 81 -0.57 21.70 14.60
C GLU A 81 0.51 21.14 13.68
N THR A 82 1.09 20.00 14.10
CA THR A 82 2.04 19.25 13.29
C THR A 82 1.47 17.87 12.94
N HIS A 83 1.36 17.61 11.65
CA HIS A 83 1.07 16.30 11.08
C HIS A 83 2.33 15.80 10.36
N VAL A 84 2.67 14.53 10.49
CA VAL A 84 3.85 13.98 9.81
C VAL A 84 3.45 13.27 8.52
N TRP A 85 4.30 13.36 7.50
CA TRP A 85 4.07 12.80 6.17
C TRP A 85 5.26 11.95 5.73
N GLY A 86 5.00 10.72 5.32
CA GLY A 86 6.01 9.80 4.79
C GLY A 86 5.63 9.23 3.42
N ILE A 87 6.64 8.95 2.59
CA ILE A 87 6.47 8.31 1.28
C ILE A 87 6.91 6.85 1.39
N PRO A 88 6.01 5.85 1.47
CA PRO A 88 6.40 4.44 1.39
C PRO A 88 6.92 4.05 0.00
N HIS A 89 8.00 3.27 -0.04
CA HIS A 89 8.52 2.62 -1.25
C HIS A 89 8.13 1.15 -1.33
N GLY A 90 7.84 0.51 -0.19
CA GLY A 90 7.51 -0.92 -0.15
C GLY A 90 8.69 -1.84 -0.50
N LEU A 91 9.92 -1.39 -0.28
CA LEU A 91 11.14 -2.17 -0.52
C LEU A 91 11.68 -2.80 0.77
N ASN A 92 11.42 -2.19 1.93
CA ASN A 92 11.72 -2.77 3.23
C ASN A 92 10.61 -2.42 4.23
N ALA A 93 9.60 -3.29 4.33
CA ALA A 93 8.42 -3.04 5.16
C ALA A 93 8.75 -2.68 6.61
N GLN A 94 9.74 -3.36 7.21
CA GLN A 94 10.08 -3.16 8.62
C GLN A 94 10.78 -1.82 8.85
N GLU A 95 11.82 -1.52 8.06
CA GLU A 95 12.58 -0.27 8.22
C GLU A 95 11.73 0.95 7.86
N GLU A 96 10.87 0.85 6.85
CA GLU A 96 9.92 1.89 6.47
C GLU A 96 8.88 2.12 7.58
N ALA A 97 8.24 1.05 8.08
CA ALA A 97 7.29 1.15 9.18
C ALA A 97 7.93 1.76 10.43
N ASN A 98 9.13 1.32 10.81
CA ASN A 98 9.86 1.88 11.95
C ASN A 98 10.06 3.38 11.80
N ARG A 99 10.44 3.84 10.60
CA ARG A 99 10.64 5.26 10.32
C ARG A 99 9.36 6.08 10.51
N PHE A 100 8.24 5.59 9.99
CA PHE A 100 6.94 6.26 10.15
C PHE A 100 6.46 6.25 11.61
N ILE A 101 6.68 5.15 12.34
CA ILE A 101 6.36 5.01 13.76
C ILE A 101 7.17 5.99 14.61
N GLU A 102 8.48 6.09 14.37
CA GLU A 102 9.37 7.01 15.08
C GLU A 102 8.93 8.47 14.91
N ALA A 103 8.52 8.87 13.71
CA ALA A 103 7.99 10.20 13.44
C ALA A 103 6.64 10.44 14.14
N ALA A 104 5.71 9.48 14.03
CA ALA A 104 4.35 9.61 14.57
C ALA A 104 4.29 9.57 16.10
N LYS A 105 5.26 8.93 16.77
CA LYS A 105 5.35 8.85 18.25
C LYS A 105 5.90 10.11 18.90
N VAL A 106 6.36 11.10 18.13
CA VAL A 106 6.87 12.35 18.71
C VAL A 106 5.72 13.09 19.41
N PRO A 107 5.85 13.44 20.70
CA PRO A 107 4.80 14.18 21.41
C PRO A 107 4.42 15.47 20.69
N GLY A 108 3.12 15.72 20.55
CA GLY A 108 2.55 16.87 19.84
C GLY A 108 2.20 16.62 18.37
N VAL A 109 2.69 15.54 17.76
CA VAL A 109 2.24 15.12 16.42
C VAL A 109 0.80 14.61 16.48
N LYS A 110 -0.05 15.11 15.56
CA LYS A 110 -1.51 14.85 15.56
C LYS A 110 -1.95 13.70 14.67
N SER A 111 -1.23 13.43 13.58
CA SER A 111 -1.53 12.33 12.66
C SER A 111 -0.34 11.93 11.79
N LEU A 112 -0.45 10.78 11.12
CA LEU A 112 0.47 10.32 10.08
C LEU A 112 -0.22 10.29 8.71
N GLY A 113 0.33 10.95 7.70
CA GLY A 113 -0.05 10.82 6.29
C GLY A 113 0.94 9.94 5.53
N LEU A 114 0.44 8.97 4.76
CA LEU A 114 1.26 8.10 3.90
C LEU A 114 0.93 8.38 2.44
N ASP A 115 1.94 8.78 1.67
CA ASP A 115 1.80 9.18 0.27
C ASP A 115 2.21 8.07 -0.68
N VAL A 116 1.20 7.51 -1.31
CA VAL A 116 1.31 6.31 -2.12
C VAL A 116 1.05 6.69 -3.57
N GLU A 117 2.13 7.02 -4.27
CA GLU A 117 2.13 7.37 -5.68
C GLU A 117 2.72 6.27 -6.58
N HIS A 118 2.46 6.39 -7.88
CA HIS A 118 3.02 5.53 -8.91
C HIS A 118 4.37 6.08 -9.39
N GLY A 119 5.34 5.19 -9.65
CA GLY A 119 6.60 5.54 -10.29
C GLY A 119 7.83 4.94 -9.61
N ASP A 120 8.99 5.05 -10.26
CA ASP A 120 10.23 4.40 -9.82
C ASP A 120 10.77 4.92 -8.49
N PHE A 121 10.35 6.12 -8.10
CA PHE A 121 10.73 6.75 -6.83
C PHE A 121 9.68 6.57 -5.72
N TYR A 122 8.58 5.86 -6.00
CA TYR A 122 7.45 5.75 -5.09
C TYR A 122 7.17 4.29 -4.73
N TYR A 123 5.90 3.96 -4.44
CA TYR A 123 5.51 2.66 -3.95
C TYR A 123 5.69 1.58 -5.02
N ARG A 124 6.52 0.58 -4.71
CA ARG A 124 6.88 -0.56 -5.56
C ARG A 124 6.67 -1.90 -4.84
N GLY A 125 6.16 -1.86 -3.61
CA GLY A 125 5.83 -3.04 -2.83
C GLY A 125 4.59 -3.76 -3.35
N SER A 126 4.35 -4.96 -2.82
CA SER A 126 3.11 -5.71 -3.07
C SER A 126 2.00 -5.29 -2.10
N ALA A 127 0.75 -5.64 -2.38
CA ALA A 127 -0.36 -5.51 -1.43
C ALA A 127 -0.04 -6.07 -0.03
N ASP A 128 0.66 -7.21 0.04
CA ASP A 128 1.06 -7.80 1.33
C ASP A 128 2.11 -6.96 2.04
N THR A 129 3.02 -6.34 1.30
CA THR A 129 3.97 -5.37 1.83
C THR A 129 3.25 -4.14 2.41
N ALA A 130 2.22 -3.63 1.73
CA ALA A 130 1.39 -2.53 2.24
C ALA A 130 0.69 -2.94 3.55
N ARG A 131 0.03 -4.10 3.57
CA ARG A 131 -0.60 -4.64 4.78
C ARG A 131 0.40 -4.85 5.91
N GLN A 132 1.60 -5.32 5.61
CA GLN A 132 2.67 -5.52 6.59
C GLN A 132 3.11 -4.18 7.20
N ILE A 133 3.42 -3.17 6.37
CA ILE A 133 3.77 -1.83 6.83
C ILE A 133 2.65 -1.29 7.73
N MET A 134 1.40 -1.35 7.26
CA MET A 134 0.26 -0.82 7.99
C MET A 134 -0.05 -1.57 9.29
N THR A 135 0.14 -2.89 9.31
CA THR A 135 -0.02 -3.71 10.52
C THR A 135 1.01 -3.32 11.57
N LEU A 136 2.28 -3.14 11.17
CA LEU A 136 3.33 -2.69 12.08
C LEU A 136 3.03 -1.30 12.65
N ILE A 137 2.61 -0.36 11.80
CA ILE A 137 2.25 1.00 12.21
C ILE A 137 1.07 0.97 13.19
N ARG A 138 -0.02 0.26 12.86
CA ARG A 138 -1.22 0.19 13.71
C ARG A 138 -0.96 -0.51 15.03
N ASN A 139 -0.17 -1.57 15.05
CA ASN A 139 0.23 -2.22 16.30
C ASN A 139 1.03 -1.27 17.21
N ALA A 140 1.84 -0.38 16.63
CA ALA A 140 2.71 0.51 17.39
C ALA A 140 2.03 1.82 17.84
N LEU A 141 1.09 2.36 17.05
CA LEU A 141 0.39 3.63 17.31
C LEU A 141 -1.00 3.43 17.94
N GLY A 142 -1.57 2.23 17.84
CA GLY A 142 -2.89 1.91 18.32
C GLY A 142 -4.02 2.31 17.34
N PRO A 143 -5.26 1.89 17.64
CA PRO A 143 -6.41 2.15 16.77
C PRO A 143 -6.87 3.60 16.77
N ASN A 144 -6.53 4.38 17.82
CA ASN A 144 -7.04 5.75 18.00
C ASN A 144 -6.14 6.83 17.37
N PHE A 145 -4.92 6.49 16.96
CA PHE A 145 -4.04 7.45 16.30
C PHE A 145 -4.46 7.61 14.84
N HIS A 146 -4.67 8.85 14.39
CA HIS A 146 -5.22 9.11 13.06
C HIS A 146 -4.18 8.87 11.95
N ILE A 147 -4.55 8.08 10.94
CA ILE A 147 -3.72 7.83 9.76
C ILE A 147 -4.46 8.23 8.47
N ALA A 148 -3.81 9.03 7.63
CA ALA A 148 -4.29 9.46 6.34
C ALA A 148 -3.58 8.72 5.19
N LEU A 149 -4.32 8.39 4.14
CA LEU A 149 -3.77 7.92 2.87
C LEU A 149 -3.79 9.05 1.86
N ILE A 150 -2.62 9.47 1.39
CA ILE A 150 -2.45 10.45 0.31
C ILE A 150 -2.28 9.68 -1.00
N LEU A 151 -3.06 10.05 -2.02
CA LEU A 151 -3.12 9.29 -3.28
C LEU A 151 -3.52 10.16 -4.48
N ASP A 152 -3.17 9.70 -5.68
CA ASP A 152 -3.68 10.26 -6.93
C ASP A 152 -5.06 9.65 -7.24
N ALA A 153 -6.11 10.47 -7.20
CA ALA A 153 -7.49 10.05 -7.38
C ALA A 153 -8.03 10.21 -8.82
N ARG A 154 -7.15 10.30 -9.82
CA ARG A 154 -7.55 10.36 -11.23
C ARG A 154 -7.95 8.96 -11.74
N ALA A 155 -9.15 8.86 -12.31
CA ALA A 155 -9.72 7.60 -12.80
C ALA A 155 -8.87 6.90 -13.90
N ASN A 156 -8.00 7.62 -14.60
CA ASN A 156 -7.18 7.10 -15.70
C ASN A 156 -5.75 6.70 -15.29
N ARG A 157 -5.46 6.63 -13.99
CA ARG A 157 -4.13 6.21 -13.50
C ARG A 157 -4.16 4.74 -13.08
N PRO A 158 -3.12 3.96 -13.42
CA PRO A 158 -3.00 2.59 -12.94
C PRO A 158 -3.04 2.58 -11.41
N LEU A 159 -3.96 1.81 -10.82
CA LEU A 159 -4.03 1.52 -9.39
C LEU A 159 -2.90 0.56 -8.93
N ASN A 160 -1.70 0.71 -9.47
CA ASN A 160 -0.53 -0.10 -9.13
C ASN A 160 0.01 0.17 -7.70
N VAL A 161 -0.57 1.13 -6.99
CA VAL A 161 -0.32 1.43 -5.58
C VAL A 161 -1.25 0.65 -4.63
N PHE A 162 -2.20 -0.11 -5.18
CA PHE A 162 -3.13 -0.97 -4.45
C PHE A 162 -3.85 -0.21 -3.31
N VAL A 163 -4.75 0.73 -3.65
CA VAL A 163 -5.49 1.51 -2.64
C VAL A 163 -6.16 0.60 -1.60
N ASP A 164 -6.77 -0.49 -2.05
CA ASP A 164 -7.55 -1.41 -1.20
C ASP A 164 -6.76 -2.01 -0.01
N PRO A 165 -5.53 -2.51 -0.17
CA PRO A 165 -4.67 -2.92 0.95
C PRO A 165 -4.46 -1.91 2.08
N TRP A 166 -4.51 -0.60 1.79
CA TRP A 166 -4.31 0.44 2.81
C TRP A 166 -5.61 0.78 3.54
N LEU A 167 -6.76 0.68 2.86
CA LEU A 167 -8.07 1.16 3.33
C LEU A 167 -8.49 0.64 4.73
N PRO A 168 -8.24 -0.62 5.11
CA PRO A 168 -8.61 -1.11 6.44
C PRO A 168 -7.88 -0.39 7.58
N PHE A 169 -6.75 0.25 7.29
CA PHE A 169 -5.83 0.79 8.29
C PHE A 169 -5.78 2.32 8.29
N VAL A 170 -6.56 3.02 7.47
CA VAL A 170 -6.54 4.49 7.38
C VAL A 170 -7.90 5.07 7.72
N ASP A 171 -7.89 6.28 8.26
CA ASP A 171 -9.06 6.96 8.81
C ASP A 171 -9.61 8.03 7.87
N SER A 172 -8.80 8.54 6.93
CA SER A 172 -9.18 9.54 5.93
C SER A 172 -8.40 9.39 4.63
N LEU A 173 -8.99 9.86 3.52
CA LEU A 173 -8.40 9.83 2.18
C LEU A 173 -8.05 11.25 1.72
N HIS A 174 -6.82 11.43 1.25
CA HIS A 174 -6.25 12.72 0.90
C HIS A 174 -5.90 12.73 -0.59
N PRO A 175 -6.89 12.94 -1.49
CA PRO A 175 -6.62 12.95 -2.92
C PRO A 175 -5.76 14.15 -3.30
N MET A 176 -4.73 13.92 -4.11
CA MET A 176 -4.00 14.98 -4.80
C MET A 176 -4.86 15.56 -5.92
N VAL A 177 -5.25 16.82 -5.76
CA VAL A 177 -6.10 17.55 -6.71
C VAL A 177 -5.32 18.74 -7.22
N TYR A 178 -4.70 18.58 -8.40
CA TYR A 178 -3.83 19.59 -9.01
C TYR A 178 -4.37 20.07 -10.38
N PRO A 179 -5.39 20.95 -10.40
CA PRO A 179 -6.11 21.32 -11.61
C PRO A 179 -5.21 21.77 -12.77
N LYS A 180 -4.19 22.59 -12.48
CA LYS A 180 -3.27 23.09 -13.50
C LYS A 180 -2.43 21.97 -14.11
N ASP A 181 -1.86 21.11 -13.28
CA ASP A 181 -1.06 19.97 -13.74
C ASP A 181 -1.92 18.93 -14.46
N PHE A 182 -3.21 18.87 -14.12
CA PHE A 182 -4.16 17.97 -14.75
C PHE A 182 -4.75 18.56 -16.04
N GLY A 183 -4.48 19.84 -16.35
CA GLY A 183 -5.09 20.55 -17.47
C GLY A 183 -6.61 20.64 -17.36
N ARG A 184 -7.14 20.74 -16.14
CA ARG A 184 -8.60 20.73 -15.87
C ARG A 184 -9.04 21.93 -15.04
N PRO A 185 -10.30 22.39 -15.20
CA PRO A 185 -10.90 23.35 -14.29
C PRO A 185 -10.96 22.81 -12.85
N VAL A 186 -10.88 23.72 -11.87
CA VAL A 186 -10.93 23.40 -10.43
C VAL A 186 -12.11 22.49 -10.06
N ALA A 187 -13.32 22.87 -10.48
CA ALA A 187 -14.53 22.11 -10.17
C ALA A 187 -14.46 20.68 -10.74
N ALA A 188 -14.03 20.52 -12.00
CA ALA A 188 -13.95 19.22 -12.65
C ALA A 188 -12.90 18.29 -12.01
N ALA A 189 -11.76 18.85 -11.57
CA ALA A 189 -10.73 18.09 -10.86
C ALA A 189 -11.23 17.59 -9.50
N LEU A 190 -11.92 18.45 -8.74
CA LEU A 190 -12.55 18.08 -7.47
C LEU A 190 -13.68 17.06 -7.66
N ASP A 191 -14.59 17.27 -8.61
CA ASP A 191 -15.71 16.37 -8.88
C ASP A 191 -15.21 14.96 -9.23
N THR A 192 -14.15 14.87 -10.04
CA THR A 192 -13.51 13.59 -10.38
C THR A 192 -12.99 12.89 -9.12
N ALA A 193 -12.25 13.59 -8.26
CA ALA A 193 -11.67 13.01 -7.06
C ALA A 193 -12.75 12.57 -6.04
N PHE A 194 -13.75 13.42 -5.77
CA PHE A 194 -14.82 13.10 -4.83
C PHE A 194 -15.70 11.95 -5.33
N ALA A 195 -16.03 11.92 -6.63
CA ALA A 195 -16.77 10.82 -7.22
C ALA A 195 -16.01 9.48 -7.14
N PHE A 196 -14.71 9.51 -7.42
CA PHE A 196 -13.85 8.33 -7.34
C PHE A 196 -13.75 7.77 -5.93
N LEU A 197 -13.66 8.63 -4.91
CA LEU A 197 -13.47 8.20 -3.52
C LEU A 197 -14.77 7.90 -2.76
N LYS A 198 -15.93 8.32 -3.29
CA LYS A 198 -17.25 8.12 -2.67
C LYS A 198 -17.52 6.68 -2.23
N PRO A 199 -17.20 5.62 -3.01
CA PRO A 199 -17.47 4.23 -2.63
C PRO A 199 -16.75 3.77 -1.35
N TYR A 200 -15.64 4.43 -0.97
CA TYR A 200 -14.84 4.02 0.18
C TYR A 200 -15.40 4.50 1.52
N ASN A 201 -16.38 5.41 1.51
CA ASN A 201 -17.07 5.90 2.69
C ASN A 201 -16.13 6.36 3.83
N LYS A 202 -15.07 7.09 3.48
CA LYS A 202 -14.11 7.70 4.41
C LYS A 202 -14.13 9.22 4.26
N PRO A 203 -13.82 9.98 5.33
CA PRO A 203 -13.60 11.42 5.25
C PRO A 203 -12.55 11.78 4.18
N VAL A 204 -12.85 12.79 3.36
CA VAL A 204 -11.99 13.26 2.27
C VAL A 204 -11.37 14.60 2.66
N VAL A 205 -10.04 14.72 2.49
CA VAL A 205 -9.25 15.94 2.75
C VAL A 205 -8.31 16.16 1.56
N PRO A 206 -8.74 16.84 0.49
CA PRO A 206 -7.93 16.99 -0.71
C PRO A 206 -6.65 17.78 -0.41
N MET A 207 -5.57 17.31 -1.02
CA MET A 207 -4.31 18.03 -1.14
C MET A 207 -4.35 18.85 -2.43
N LEU A 208 -4.48 20.17 -2.27
CA LEU A 208 -4.73 21.15 -3.32
C LEU A 208 -3.43 21.73 -3.87
N GLN A 209 -3.49 22.31 -5.07
CA GLN A 209 -2.33 22.90 -5.73
C GLN A 209 -2.14 24.37 -5.37
N SER A 210 -0.97 24.70 -4.83
CA SER A 210 -0.45 26.08 -4.72
C SER A 210 0.88 26.30 -5.45
N TYR A 211 1.42 25.26 -6.12
CA TYR A 211 2.69 25.30 -6.84
C TYR A 211 2.50 25.42 -8.37
N ASN A 212 3.61 25.36 -9.10
CA ASN A 212 3.69 25.38 -10.57
C ASN A 212 2.98 26.60 -11.20
N GLY A 213 2.93 27.73 -10.49
CA GLY A 213 2.26 28.95 -10.92
C GLY A 213 0.74 28.82 -11.01
N ALA A 214 0.10 28.04 -10.14
CA ALA A 214 -1.34 28.14 -9.92
C ALA A 214 -1.71 29.59 -9.58
N SER A 215 -2.77 30.12 -10.15
CA SER A 215 -3.14 31.51 -9.91
C SER A 215 -3.66 31.70 -8.48
N PRO A 216 -3.42 32.86 -7.83
CA PRO A 216 -4.01 33.17 -6.52
C PRO A 216 -5.54 32.97 -6.50
N ALA A 217 -6.23 33.31 -7.58
CA ALA A 217 -7.67 33.08 -7.72
C ALA A 217 -8.03 31.59 -7.68
N ASP A 218 -7.28 30.74 -8.39
CA ASP A 218 -7.49 29.29 -8.38
C ASP A 218 -7.17 28.66 -7.02
N ILE A 219 -6.17 29.18 -6.29
CA ILE A 219 -5.83 28.71 -4.94
C ILE A 219 -7.01 28.93 -3.99
N THR A 220 -7.56 30.15 -3.95
CA THR A 220 -8.74 30.46 -3.12
C THR A 220 -9.97 29.66 -3.59
N LEU A 221 -10.19 29.55 -4.90
CA LEU A 221 -11.31 28.81 -5.48
C LEU A 221 -11.26 27.33 -5.11
N GLN A 222 -10.09 26.68 -5.21
CA GLN A 222 -9.90 25.28 -4.84
C GLN A 222 -10.34 25.00 -3.40
N GLY A 223 -9.90 25.82 -2.43
CA GLY A 223 -10.23 25.63 -1.02
C GLY A 223 -11.73 25.80 -0.76
N ASN A 224 -12.33 26.87 -1.29
CA ASN A 224 -13.76 27.14 -1.11
C ASN A 224 -14.63 26.05 -1.78
N GLU A 225 -14.27 25.60 -2.98
CA GLU A 225 -15.01 24.56 -3.71
C GLU A 225 -14.87 23.17 -3.07
N ALA A 226 -13.73 22.88 -2.44
CA ALA A 226 -13.54 21.66 -1.67
C ALA A 226 -14.46 21.62 -0.44
N PHE A 227 -14.51 22.70 0.36
CA PHE A 227 -15.41 22.76 1.51
C PHE A 227 -16.89 22.70 1.11
N LYS A 228 -17.29 23.35 0.01
CA LYS A 228 -18.66 23.24 -0.54
C LYS A 228 -19.06 21.79 -0.88
N ARG A 229 -18.09 20.94 -1.22
CA ARG A 229 -18.30 19.51 -1.53
C ARG A 229 -18.27 18.61 -0.29
N GLY A 230 -18.25 19.20 0.90
CA GLY A 230 -18.24 18.46 2.17
C GLY A 230 -16.86 17.90 2.54
N SER A 231 -15.78 18.50 2.04
CA SER A 231 -14.44 18.20 2.55
C SER A 231 -14.38 18.43 4.06
N VAL A 232 -13.81 17.48 4.81
CA VAL A 232 -13.68 17.67 6.26
C VAL A 232 -12.50 18.57 6.62
N GLY A 233 -11.51 18.72 5.75
CA GLY A 233 -10.37 19.64 5.88
C GLY A 233 -9.68 19.80 4.53
N ILE A 234 -8.65 20.64 4.41
CA ILE A 234 -7.85 20.76 3.18
C ILE A 234 -6.37 20.91 3.50
N SER A 235 -5.50 20.56 2.54
CA SER A 235 -4.09 20.94 2.59
C SER A 235 -3.63 21.55 1.27
N TYR A 236 -2.59 22.39 1.28
CA TYR A 236 -1.98 22.95 0.06
C TYR A 236 -0.55 22.44 -0.12
N PHE A 237 -0.28 21.85 -1.28
CA PHE A 237 1.06 21.51 -1.74
C PHE A 237 1.58 22.63 -2.66
N CYS A 238 2.74 23.27 -2.43
CA CYS A 238 3.73 23.06 -1.37
C CYS A 238 4.16 24.40 -0.75
N LEU A 239 4.36 24.42 0.57
CA LEU A 239 4.88 25.55 1.32
C LEU A 239 6.33 25.86 0.93
N GLY A 240 6.63 27.15 0.72
CA GLY A 240 8.00 27.66 0.51
C GLY A 240 8.12 28.57 -0.71
N ASP A 241 9.04 29.53 -0.68
CA ASP A 241 9.08 30.67 -1.62
C ASP A 241 9.39 30.29 -3.07
N ARG A 242 9.85 29.06 -3.32
CA ARG A 242 9.96 28.50 -4.67
C ARG A 242 8.58 28.23 -5.30
N HIS A 243 7.56 28.05 -4.47
CA HIS A 243 6.23 27.58 -4.86
C HIS A 243 5.13 28.55 -4.42
N MET A 244 5.21 29.11 -3.22
CA MET A 244 4.26 30.06 -2.63
C MET A 244 4.98 31.29 -2.09
N ASN A 245 4.55 32.48 -2.50
CA ASN A 245 5.01 33.76 -1.97
C ASN A 245 3.81 34.60 -1.52
N THR A 246 3.97 35.91 -1.36
CA THR A 246 2.96 36.80 -0.74
C THR A 246 1.56 36.69 -1.38
N PRO A 247 1.40 36.78 -2.73
CA PRO A 247 0.15 36.47 -3.42
C PRO A 247 -0.50 35.14 -3.04
N GLU A 248 0.25 34.04 -3.01
CA GLU A 248 -0.30 32.73 -2.68
C GLU A 248 -0.66 32.61 -1.19
N PHE A 249 0.12 33.24 -0.29
CA PHE A 249 -0.24 33.33 1.12
C PHE A 249 -1.56 34.08 1.32
N ALA A 250 -1.72 35.23 0.66
CA ALA A 250 -2.97 35.98 0.69
C ALA A 250 -4.15 35.18 0.13
N ALA A 251 -3.92 34.36 -0.91
CA ALA A 251 -4.94 33.49 -1.48
C ALA A 251 -5.39 32.38 -0.52
N VAL A 252 -4.46 31.75 0.19
CA VAL A 252 -4.78 30.79 1.26
C VAL A 252 -5.52 31.48 2.40
N ALA A 253 -5.05 32.66 2.83
CA ALA A 253 -5.69 33.48 3.88
C ALA A 253 -7.15 33.86 3.55
N ALA A 254 -7.50 33.94 2.27
CA ALA A 254 -8.84 34.26 1.79
C ALA A 254 -9.82 33.06 1.76
N VAL A 255 -9.35 31.84 2.01
CA VAL A 255 -10.21 30.63 2.03
C VAL A 255 -11.13 30.67 3.25
N GLN A 256 -12.42 30.40 3.01
CA GLN A 256 -13.45 30.38 4.03
C GLN A 256 -13.56 28.97 4.64
N SER A 257 -12.81 28.71 5.72
CA SER A 257 -12.88 27.43 6.42
C SER A 257 -13.94 27.43 7.55
N PRO A 258 -14.61 26.29 7.80
CA PRO A 258 -15.54 26.15 8.92
C PRO A 258 -14.90 26.39 10.30
N ALA A 259 -13.64 25.97 10.52
CA ALA A 259 -12.95 26.17 11.79
C ALA A 259 -12.61 27.66 12.05
N ALA A 260 -12.21 28.41 11.01
CA ALA A 260 -11.94 29.84 11.14
C ALA A 260 -13.22 30.65 11.49
N GLN A 261 -14.39 30.19 11.06
CA GLN A 261 -15.68 30.77 11.46
C GLN A 261 -16.00 30.52 12.95
N GLN A 262 -15.60 29.35 13.49
CA GLN A 262 -15.73 29.02 14.91
C GLN A 262 -14.69 29.75 15.79
N GLN A 263 -13.45 29.93 15.32
CA GLN A 263 -12.43 30.70 16.05
C GLN A 263 -12.74 32.21 16.10
N LYS A 264 -13.31 32.79 15.02
CA LYS A 264 -13.79 34.19 15.04
C LYS A 264 -14.93 34.42 16.04
N THR A 265 -15.70 33.39 16.38
CA THR A 265 -16.73 33.46 17.44
C THR A 265 -16.17 33.20 18.84
N ALA A 266 -15.02 32.55 18.98
CA ALA A 266 -14.33 32.37 20.27
C ALA A 266 -13.44 33.56 20.66
N GLN A 267 -12.80 34.25 19.71
CA GLN A 267 -11.98 35.46 19.94
C GLN A 267 -12.75 36.69 20.43
N THR A 268 -14.08 36.61 20.53
CA THR A 268 -14.94 37.66 21.11
C THR A 268 -15.28 37.45 22.59
N GLN A 269 -14.77 36.39 23.25
CA GLN A 269 -14.88 36.25 24.71
C GLN A 269 -13.72 36.97 25.44
N SER A 270 -14.08 37.92 26.29
CA SER A 270 -13.13 38.68 27.13
C SER A 270 -12.28 37.74 28.01
N PRO A 271 -10.94 37.89 28.08
CA PRO A 271 -10.04 37.01 28.84
C PRO A 271 -10.20 37.12 30.37
N LEU A 272 -11.15 37.92 30.86
CA LEU A 272 -11.35 38.23 32.26
C LEU A 272 -12.69 37.68 32.76
N PRO A 273 -12.72 36.95 33.90
CA PRO A 273 -13.95 36.67 34.63
C PRO A 273 -14.72 37.96 34.98
N ALA A 274 -16.03 37.86 35.14
CA ALA A 274 -16.85 39.01 35.53
C ALA A 274 -16.33 39.67 36.82
N GLY A 275 -16.11 40.98 36.78
CA GLY A 275 -15.59 41.76 37.91
C GLY A 275 -14.07 41.68 38.11
N ALA A 276 -13.33 40.90 37.30
CA ALA A 276 -11.88 40.87 37.36
C ALA A 276 -11.27 42.11 36.67
N VAL A 277 -10.15 42.59 37.23
CA VAL A 277 -9.31 43.63 36.62
C VAL A 277 -8.12 42.93 35.96
N GLY A 278 -7.74 43.32 34.75
CA GLY A 278 -6.56 42.77 34.05
C GLY A 278 -5.61 43.87 33.59
N ARG A 279 -4.33 43.54 33.50
CA ARG A 279 -3.26 44.41 32.98
C ARG A 279 -2.31 43.60 32.10
N TRP A 280 -1.90 44.20 30.98
CA TRP A 280 -0.95 43.60 30.03
C TRP A 280 0.16 44.58 29.66
N PRO A 281 1.31 44.08 29.18
CA PRO A 281 2.40 44.90 28.63
C PRO A 281 2.01 45.91 27.53
N ASP A 282 0.92 45.66 26.80
CA ASP A 282 0.40 46.58 25.78
C ASP A 282 -0.56 47.64 26.31
N GLU A 283 -0.78 47.70 27.63
CA GLU A 283 -1.57 48.74 28.31
C GLU A 283 -0.65 49.72 29.05
N PRO A 284 -0.36 50.91 28.50
CA PRO A 284 0.54 51.87 29.16
C PRO A 284 0.06 52.34 30.54
N ARG A 285 -1.23 52.21 30.82
CA ARG A 285 -1.84 52.59 32.11
C ARG A 285 -1.77 51.42 33.09
N GLY A 286 -0.81 51.48 34.00
CA GLY A 286 -0.65 50.48 35.05
C GLY A 286 0.34 49.36 34.71
N TYR A 287 1.16 49.56 33.69
CA TYR A 287 2.33 48.73 33.39
C TYR A 287 3.57 49.63 33.31
N LEU A 288 4.64 49.26 34.01
CA LEU A 288 5.91 49.98 34.04
C LEU A 288 7.08 49.02 33.83
N GLU A 289 8.14 49.52 33.19
CA GLU A 289 9.40 48.79 32.97
C GLU A 289 10.53 49.49 33.71
N PHE A 290 11.44 48.70 34.27
CA PHE A 290 12.67 49.15 34.89
C PHE A 290 13.83 48.41 34.24
N ALA A 291 14.87 49.15 33.85
CA ALA A 291 16.14 48.61 33.37
C ALA A 291 17.26 49.16 34.26
N TYR A 292 18.09 48.27 34.78
CA TYR A 292 19.21 48.61 35.67
C TYR A 292 20.52 48.67 34.84
N GLU A 293 21.42 49.60 35.19
CA GLU A 293 22.44 50.31 34.38
C GLU A 293 23.52 49.51 33.58
N GLN A 294 23.29 48.25 33.17
CA GLN A 294 24.27 47.48 32.38
C GLN A 294 23.77 46.88 31.05
N SER A 295 22.54 47.13 30.58
CA SER A 295 22.10 46.64 29.27
C SER A 295 21.95 47.77 28.23
N ALA A 296 22.70 47.65 27.13
CA ALA A 296 22.50 48.47 25.93
C ALA A 296 21.10 48.22 25.34
N ALA A 297 20.46 49.29 24.86
CA ALA A 297 19.28 49.31 23.99
C ALA A 297 18.26 48.16 24.14
N ARG A 298 17.16 48.40 24.88
CA ARG A 298 15.93 47.56 24.96
C ARG A 298 16.19 46.04 24.94
N PRO A 299 16.41 45.39 26.10
CA PRO A 299 16.72 43.96 26.18
C PRO A 299 15.50 43.03 26.09
N TRP A 300 14.35 43.52 25.59
CA TRP A 300 13.09 42.78 25.57
C TRP A 300 12.78 42.25 24.17
N HIS A 301 12.17 41.07 24.12
CA HIS A 301 11.53 40.55 22.90
C HIS A 301 10.01 40.60 23.07
N ASP A 302 9.33 41.36 22.20
CA ASP A 302 7.86 41.47 22.18
C ASP A 302 7.20 40.30 21.41
N PHE A 303 6.04 39.84 21.87
CA PHE A 303 5.18 38.89 21.17
C PHE A 303 3.71 39.08 21.55
N ARG A 304 2.80 38.29 20.98
CA ARG A 304 1.37 38.29 21.30
C ARG A 304 0.99 36.98 22.00
N ASP A 305 0.20 37.07 23.07
CA ASP A 305 -0.35 35.89 23.73
C ASP A 305 -1.55 35.30 22.95
N VAL A 306 -2.10 34.18 23.43
CA VAL A 306 -3.22 33.47 22.77
C VAL A 306 -4.50 34.33 22.67
N TYR A 307 -4.62 35.39 23.47
CA TYR A 307 -5.72 36.34 23.44
C TYR A 307 -5.44 37.55 22.55
N GLY A 308 -4.32 37.56 21.82
CA GLY A 308 -3.87 38.68 21.00
C GLY A 308 -3.35 39.87 21.81
N ARG A 309 -3.09 39.72 23.10
CA ARG A 309 -2.55 40.79 23.95
C ARG A 309 -1.03 40.80 23.91
N GLY A 310 -0.42 41.97 24.11
CA GLY A 310 1.03 42.11 24.13
C GLY A 310 1.66 41.35 25.29
N ALA A 311 2.74 40.62 25.02
CA ALA A 311 3.57 39.93 25.98
C ALA A 311 5.05 40.16 25.65
N ARG A 312 5.94 39.94 26.62
CA ARG A 312 7.38 40.12 26.46
C ARG A 312 8.16 38.96 27.04
N TRP A 313 9.38 38.75 26.60
CA TRP A 313 10.29 37.82 27.25
C TRP A 313 11.74 38.30 27.18
N LYS A 314 12.56 37.72 28.05
CA LYS A 314 14.02 37.86 28.06
C LYS A 314 14.64 36.58 28.65
N LEU A 315 15.91 36.31 28.38
CA LEU A 315 16.67 35.33 29.15
C LEU A 315 16.89 35.81 30.59
N THR A 316 16.79 34.89 31.55
CA THR A 316 17.05 35.17 32.96
C THR A 316 18.48 35.65 33.20
N SER A 317 18.66 36.56 34.14
CA SER A 317 19.94 37.13 34.57
C SER A 317 20.26 36.77 36.02
N ARG A 318 21.54 36.66 36.36
CA ARG A 318 22.00 36.52 37.75
C ARG A 318 22.13 37.85 38.49
N THR A 319 21.98 38.97 37.79
CA THR A 319 22.21 40.32 38.33
C THR A 319 20.95 41.17 38.37
N ASN A 320 19.79 40.64 37.96
CA ASN A 320 18.52 41.37 37.82
C ASN A 320 18.70 42.62 36.93
N ASP A 321 18.71 42.41 35.62
CA ASP A 321 18.95 43.52 34.70
C ASP A 321 17.66 44.29 34.41
N VAL A 322 16.51 43.62 34.51
CA VAL A 322 15.20 44.21 34.22
C VAL A 322 14.10 43.73 35.15
N ALA A 323 13.15 44.62 35.40
CA ALA A 323 11.91 44.30 36.08
C ALA A 323 10.71 44.98 35.41
N VAL A 324 9.53 44.42 35.57
CA VAL A 324 8.26 45.04 35.19
C VAL A 324 7.34 45.12 36.38
N ALA A 325 6.45 46.11 36.41
CA ALA A 325 5.44 46.26 37.44
C ALA A 325 4.04 46.45 36.85
N TYR A 326 3.09 45.66 37.35
CA TYR A 326 1.67 45.74 37.04
C TYR A 326 0.92 46.34 38.22
N SER A 327 0.26 47.48 38.02
CA SER A 327 -0.53 48.19 39.04
C SER A 327 -2.02 48.10 38.72
N PRO A 328 -2.84 47.50 39.60
CA PRO A 328 -4.27 47.38 39.36
C PRO A 328 -5.02 48.69 39.64
N GLN A 329 -6.18 48.84 39.03
CA GLN A 329 -7.21 49.81 39.44
C GLN A 329 -8.40 49.02 40.00
N LEU A 330 -8.32 48.61 41.26
CA LEU A 330 -9.36 47.80 41.90
C LEU A 330 -10.59 48.68 42.22
N PRO A 331 -11.82 48.19 41.99
CA PRO A 331 -13.03 48.96 42.22
C PRO A 331 -13.38 49.15 43.70
N ALA A 332 -12.93 48.25 44.59
CA ALA A 332 -13.20 48.31 46.03
C ALA A 332 -12.15 47.52 46.85
N PRO A 333 -11.99 47.81 48.14
CA PRO A 333 -11.21 46.97 49.06
C PRO A 333 -11.81 45.56 49.19
N GLY A 334 -10.98 44.54 49.39
CA GLY A 334 -11.42 43.17 49.68
C GLY A 334 -10.40 42.10 49.33
N LYS A 335 -10.83 40.83 49.40
CA LYS A 335 -9.99 39.69 49.03
C LYS A 335 -9.98 39.48 47.52
N TYR A 336 -8.79 39.41 46.94
CA TYR A 336 -8.58 39.12 45.51
C TYR A 336 -7.63 37.95 45.33
N SER A 337 -7.93 37.05 44.40
CA SER A 337 -6.92 36.15 43.82
C SER A 337 -6.11 36.95 42.81
N VAL A 338 -4.79 36.95 42.98
CA VAL A 338 -3.85 37.58 42.05
C VAL A 338 -3.27 36.48 41.18
N ASP A 339 -3.57 36.51 39.88
CA ASP A 339 -3.12 35.48 38.95
C ASP A 339 -2.27 36.11 37.82
N VAL A 340 -1.29 35.36 37.33
CA VAL A 340 -0.44 35.74 36.21
C VAL A 340 -0.66 34.79 35.05
N TYR A 341 -0.70 35.31 33.83
CA TYR A 341 -0.85 34.50 32.63
C TYR A 341 0.52 33.98 32.20
N ILE A 342 0.65 32.67 32.06
CA ILE A 342 1.86 32.03 31.55
C ILE A 342 1.60 31.61 30.09
N PRO A 343 2.22 32.29 29.11
CA PRO A 343 2.05 31.98 27.70
C PRO A 343 2.76 30.68 27.33
N ALA A 344 2.28 30.01 26.28
CA ALA A 344 2.94 28.84 25.70
C ALA A 344 4.38 29.13 25.21
N GLU A 345 4.62 30.36 24.75
CA GLU A 345 5.91 30.79 24.20
C GLU A 345 6.78 31.47 25.25
N ASN A 346 8.09 31.22 25.16
CA ASN A 346 9.13 32.00 25.83
C ASN A 346 9.02 32.09 27.37
N ALA A 347 8.37 31.11 27.99
CA ALA A 347 8.11 31.03 29.42
C ALA A 347 8.69 29.74 30.02
N SER A 348 10.00 29.49 29.86
CA SER A 348 10.64 28.23 30.27
C SER A 348 11.46 28.30 31.56
N SER A 349 11.53 29.47 32.21
CA SER A 349 12.12 29.60 33.54
C SER A 349 11.31 28.80 34.56
N LYS A 350 11.99 27.95 35.34
CA LYS A 350 11.40 27.18 36.43
C LYS A 350 11.32 27.98 37.74
N ARG A 351 11.89 29.18 37.74
CA ARG A 351 12.14 29.99 38.95
C ARG A 351 11.84 31.47 38.71
N ALA A 352 10.87 31.77 37.85
CA ALA A 352 10.46 33.14 37.56
C ALA A 352 10.00 33.84 38.84
N ASP A 353 10.56 35.01 39.10
CA ASP A 353 10.48 35.66 40.40
C ASP A 353 9.44 36.79 40.41
N TYR A 354 8.33 36.55 41.10
CA TYR A 354 7.20 37.46 41.24
C TYR A 354 7.14 38.04 42.64
N HIS A 355 6.77 39.31 42.75
CA HIS A 355 6.58 39.99 44.03
C HIS A 355 5.23 40.68 44.07
N VAL A 356 4.40 40.35 45.07
CA VAL A 356 3.08 40.99 45.27
C VAL A 356 3.15 41.93 46.46
N VAL A 357 2.80 43.19 46.24
CA VAL A 357 2.72 44.22 47.29
C VAL A 357 1.34 44.20 47.92
N TYR A 358 1.27 44.12 49.24
CA TYR A 358 0.03 44.14 50.01
C TYR A 358 0.26 44.84 51.37
N TYR A 359 -0.80 45.07 52.13
CA TYR A 359 -0.69 45.69 53.44
C TYR A 359 -1.32 44.78 54.49
N GLU A 360 -0.65 44.65 55.64
CA GLU A 360 -1.18 43.95 56.80
C GLU A 360 -1.09 44.87 58.00
N ASN A 361 -2.22 45.14 58.66
CA ASN A 361 -2.31 46.10 59.77
C ASN A 361 -1.73 47.50 59.43
N GLY A 362 -1.96 47.96 58.20
CA GLY A 362 -1.47 49.27 57.72
C GLY A 362 0.03 49.32 57.39
N GLN A 363 0.78 48.22 57.58
CA GLN A 363 2.19 48.14 57.20
C GLN A 363 2.33 47.54 55.80
N ARG A 364 3.12 48.20 54.94
CA ARG A 364 3.45 47.71 53.60
C ARG A 364 4.27 46.43 53.69
N LYS A 365 3.84 45.39 53.00
CA LYS A 365 4.52 44.09 52.87
C LYS A 365 4.68 43.71 51.41
N GLU A 366 5.67 42.85 51.15
CA GLU A 366 5.94 42.30 49.83
C GLU A 366 6.13 40.80 49.98
N ARG A 367 5.42 40.02 49.16
CA ARG A 367 5.55 38.56 49.15
C ARG A 367 6.23 38.15 47.85
N GLN A 368 7.38 37.50 47.98
CA GLN A 368 8.09 36.86 46.88
C GLN A 368 7.47 35.48 46.61
N ILE A 369 7.19 35.18 45.34
CA ILE A 369 6.67 33.90 44.85
C ILE A 369 7.48 33.48 43.63
N LYS A 370 8.05 32.26 43.67
CA LYS A 370 8.67 31.65 42.49
C LYS A 370 7.66 30.79 41.75
N VAL A 371 7.52 31.02 40.45
CA VAL A 371 6.65 30.25 39.56
C VAL A 371 7.49 29.46 38.57
N ASP A 372 7.17 28.18 38.41
CA ASP A 372 7.71 27.37 37.32
C ASP A 372 6.88 27.64 36.05
N GLN A 373 7.32 28.61 35.24
CA GLN A 373 6.61 28.95 34.01
C GLN A 373 6.61 27.77 33.03
N SER A 374 7.65 26.92 33.04
CA SER A 374 7.77 25.78 32.13
C SER A 374 6.71 24.70 32.37
N ALA A 375 6.10 24.69 33.56
CA ALA A 375 5.03 23.76 33.92
C ALA A 375 3.64 24.21 33.41
N HIS A 376 3.53 25.41 32.83
CA HIS A 376 2.27 26.02 32.43
C HIS A 376 2.28 26.43 30.95
N ASN A 377 1.16 26.25 30.27
CA ASN A 377 1.00 26.60 28.86
C ASN A 377 -0.38 27.23 28.67
N ASN A 378 -0.40 28.51 28.30
CA ASN A 378 -1.60 29.30 28.09
C ASN A 378 -2.59 29.25 29.28
N GLN A 379 -2.05 29.38 30.49
CA GLN A 379 -2.79 29.21 31.75
C GLN A 379 -2.62 30.42 32.66
N TRP A 380 -3.69 30.72 33.41
CA TRP A 380 -3.61 31.64 34.55
C TRP A 380 -3.13 30.88 35.79
N VAL A 381 -2.07 31.37 36.41
CA VAL A 381 -1.42 30.77 37.58
C VAL A 381 -1.56 31.71 38.76
N SER A 382 -2.11 31.22 39.88
CA SER A 382 -2.32 32.04 41.07
C SER A 382 -1.01 32.29 41.82
N LEU A 383 -0.75 33.57 42.13
CA LEU A 383 0.29 34.00 43.07
C LEU A 383 -0.20 33.96 44.53
N GLY A 384 -1.52 33.75 44.73
CA GLY A 384 -2.17 33.68 46.02
C GLY A 384 -3.37 34.62 46.15
N ILE A 385 -4.01 34.56 47.32
CA ILE A 385 -5.13 35.42 47.70
C ILE A 385 -4.62 36.47 48.69
N PHE A 386 -4.93 37.73 48.42
CA PHE A 386 -4.49 38.89 49.20
C PHE A 386 -5.68 39.77 49.58
N ASP A 387 -5.61 40.38 50.77
CA ASP A 387 -6.51 41.46 51.15
C ASP A 387 -5.94 42.77 50.59
N LEU A 388 -6.63 43.35 49.62
CA LEU A 388 -6.15 44.49 48.84
C LEU A 388 -7.08 45.67 49.05
N ASP A 389 -6.50 46.85 49.29
CA ASP A 389 -7.23 48.09 49.47
C ASP A 389 -6.73 49.13 48.45
N PRO A 390 -7.54 49.52 47.44
CA PRO A 390 -7.15 50.50 46.43
C PRO A 390 -6.87 51.91 47.00
N ARG A 391 -7.22 52.17 48.27
CA ARG A 391 -6.90 53.44 48.96
C ARG A 391 -5.46 53.49 49.46
N LEU A 392 -4.81 52.33 49.63
CA LEU A 392 -3.42 52.25 50.05
C LEU A 392 -2.52 52.32 48.81
N GLN A 393 -1.47 53.13 48.89
CA GLN A 393 -0.50 53.27 47.81
C GLN A 393 0.05 51.90 47.41
N ASP A 394 0.23 51.66 46.10
CA ASP A 394 0.81 50.45 45.49
C ASP A 394 0.25 49.09 45.91
N CYS A 395 -0.86 49.06 46.66
CA CYS A 395 -1.51 47.83 47.11
C CYS A 395 -2.02 47.02 45.92
N GLY A 396 -1.65 45.74 45.87
CA GLY A 396 -1.96 44.83 44.77
C GLY A 396 -0.98 44.88 43.60
N ARG A 397 0.06 45.74 43.64
CA ARG A 397 1.08 45.79 42.58
C ARG A 397 1.84 44.47 42.50
N VAL A 398 2.04 43.97 41.28
CA VAL A 398 2.83 42.77 41.00
C VAL A 398 4.09 43.17 40.24
N ASN A 399 5.26 42.85 40.78
CA ASN A 399 6.54 42.99 40.09
C ASN A 399 7.00 41.62 39.57
N VAL A 400 7.65 41.60 38.42
CA VAL A 400 8.31 40.40 37.87
C VAL A 400 9.70 40.81 37.42
N THR A 401 10.70 40.01 37.76
CA THR A 401 12.10 40.30 37.40
C THR A 401 12.66 39.25 36.45
N ASP A 402 13.76 39.56 35.77
CA ASP A 402 14.55 38.55 35.05
C ASP A 402 15.51 37.77 35.95
N PHE A 403 15.55 38.04 37.26
CA PHE A 403 16.48 37.40 38.18
C PHE A 403 16.26 35.89 38.30
N SER A 404 17.26 35.10 37.94
CA SER A 404 17.32 33.67 38.24
C SER A 404 18.76 33.17 38.32
N ASP A 405 18.97 32.15 39.16
CA ASP A 405 20.23 31.42 39.30
C ASP A 405 20.38 30.27 38.28
N GLU A 406 19.37 30.06 37.43
CA GLU A 406 19.28 28.97 36.44
C GLU A 406 20.44 28.97 35.42
N GLN A 407 20.89 27.75 35.06
CA GLN A 407 21.91 27.49 34.05
C GLN A 407 21.51 26.33 33.14
N PRO A 408 21.55 26.51 31.81
CA PRO A 408 21.76 27.79 31.10
C PRO A 408 20.63 28.80 31.38
N PRO A 409 20.83 30.11 31.16
CA PRO A 409 19.77 31.11 31.24
C PRO A 409 18.51 30.68 30.49
N GLN A 410 17.35 30.86 31.10
CA GLN A 410 16.06 30.42 30.55
C GLN A 410 15.22 31.63 30.12
N PRO A 411 14.42 31.53 29.06
CA PRO A 411 13.34 32.49 28.78
C PRO A 411 12.38 32.66 29.97
N VAL A 412 12.25 33.90 30.47
CA VAL A 412 11.20 34.33 31.39
C VAL A 412 10.23 35.25 30.66
N ALA A 413 8.94 34.93 30.74
CA ALA A 413 7.87 35.69 30.10
C ALA A 413 7.21 36.69 31.06
N PHE A 414 6.83 37.84 30.51
CA PHE A 414 6.11 38.95 31.12
C PHE A 414 4.81 39.15 30.33
N ALA A 415 3.71 38.58 30.81
CA ALA A 415 2.40 38.65 30.14
C ALA A 415 1.32 39.22 31.08
N GLY A 416 0.05 38.87 30.88
CA GLY A 416 -1.07 39.45 31.64
C GLY A 416 -1.04 39.15 33.13
N VAL A 417 -1.52 40.09 33.95
CA VAL A 417 -1.84 39.88 35.38
C VAL A 417 -3.31 40.22 35.58
N ARG A 418 -4.02 39.41 36.39
CA ARG A 418 -5.41 39.68 36.76
C ARG A 418 -5.64 39.63 38.27
N TRP A 419 -6.62 40.40 38.71
CA TRP A 419 -7.12 40.43 40.09
C TRP A 419 -8.59 40.03 40.07
N VAL A 420 -8.90 38.87 40.63
CA VAL A 420 -10.24 38.30 40.64
C VAL A 420 -10.84 38.45 42.04
N PRO A 421 -11.98 39.16 42.22
CA PRO A 421 -12.60 39.29 43.53
C PRO A 421 -13.05 37.93 44.05
N VAL A 422 -12.68 37.60 45.28
CA VAL A 422 -13.13 36.39 45.97
C VAL A 422 -14.42 36.77 46.68
N ALA A 423 -15.55 36.22 46.23
CA ALA A 423 -16.83 36.46 46.90
C ALA A 423 -16.71 36.11 48.39
N ALA A 424 -17.16 37.02 49.26
CA ALA A 424 -17.22 36.77 50.69
C ALA A 424 -18.25 35.67 50.96
N THR A 425 -17.80 34.41 51.04
CA THR A 425 -18.66 33.30 51.42
C THR A 425 -19.07 33.51 52.87
N THR A 426 -20.36 33.77 53.08
CA THR A 426 -21.01 33.63 54.37
C THR A 426 -20.77 32.21 54.87
N VAL A 427 -20.12 32.10 56.03
CA VAL A 427 -19.82 30.84 56.68
C VAL A 427 -21.13 30.12 57.01
N THR A 428 -21.38 28.99 56.35
CA THR A 428 -22.18 27.92 56.94
C THR A 428 -21.34 26.66 56.84
N ALA A 429 -20.91 26.16 58.00
CA ALA A 429 -20.03 25.02 58.12
C ALA A 429 -20.74 23.73 57.72
N THR A 430 -20.16 22.99 56.77
CA THR A 430 -20.16 21.52 56.78
C THR A 430 -18.95 21.04 56.00
N ALA A 431 -18.03 20.40 56.74
CA ALA A 431 -16.77 19.87 56.23
C ALA A 431 -17.00 18.66 55.32
N GLY A 432 -16.31 18.64 54.19
CA GLY A 432 -16.18 17.48 53.30
C GLY A 432 -14.77 17.44 52.73
N MET A 433 -13.83 16.89 53.51
CA MET A 433 -12.46 16.65 53.06
C MET A 433 -12.43 15.57 51.98
N SER A 434 -11.59 15.78 50.97
CA SER A 434 -11.40 14.87 49.84
C SER A 434 -10.50 13.68 50.22
N GLN A 435 -10.73 12.56 49.55
CA GLN A 435 -10.16 11.23 49.77
C GLN A 435 -8.62 11.14 49.63
N ALA A 436 -7.95 12.23 49.25
CA ALA A 436 -6.49 12.33 49.18
C ALA A 436 -5.82 12.67 50.53
N GLN A 437 -6.58 13.15 51.52
CA GLN A 437 -6.07 13.47 52.87
C GLN A 437 -6.22 12.32 53.87
N LEU A 438 -6.83 11.19 53.48
CA LEU A 438 -7.06 10.01 54.34
C LEU A 438 -5.97 8.92 54.26
N LEU A 439 -4.95 9.06 53.41
CA LEU A 439 -3.91 8.03 53.22
C LEU A 439 -2.49 8.45 53.62
N ALA A 440 -2.30 9.66 54.14
CA ALA A 440 -0.97 10.20 54.49
C ALA A 440 -0.68 10.23 56.01
N GLN A 441 -1.55 9.68 56.86
CA GLN A 441 -1.31 9.60 58.30
C GLN A 441 -1.65 8.23 58.86
N GLN A 442 -0.73 7.27 58.70
CA GLN A 442 -0.50 6.20 59.68
C GLN A 442 0.83 5.51 59.35
N GLY A 443 1.89 6.04 59.98
CA GLY A 443 3.14 5.32 60.21
C GLY A 443 3.06 4.46 61.50
N PRO A 444 4.12 3.72 61.83
CA PRO A 444 4.06 2.26 62.03
C PRO A 444 4.25 1.83 63.49
N GLN A 445 3.94 0.56 63.83
CA GLN A 445 4.82 -0.39 64.58
C GLN A 445 4.10 -1.64 65.11
N GLY A 446 4.84 -2.77 65.12
CA GLY A 446 4.63 -3.93 65.99
C GLY A 446 4.26 -5.23 65.27
N ALA A 447 5.19 -5.93 64.60
CA ALA A 447 6.18 -6.89 65.15
C ALA A 447 5.76 -8.38 65.01
N ALA A 448 6.44 -9.01 64.04
CA ALA A 448 6.90 -10.40 63.85
C ALA A 448 7.12 -11.25 65.15
N PRO A 449 7.35 -12.59 65.12
CA PRO A 449 8.15 -13.28 64.08
C PRO A 449 7.89 -14.77 63.76
N GLN A 450 8.35 -15.19 62.56
CA GLN A 450 9.38 -16.26 62.46
C GLN A 450 9.98 -16.36 61.04
N LYS A 451 11.20 -15.82 60.93
CA LYS A 451 12.44 -16.43 60.37
C LYS A 451 12.37 -17.06 58.97
N THR A 452 12.76 -16.36 57.89
CA THR A 452 14.13 -15.99 57.41
C THR A 452 14.96 -17.14 56.85
N THR A 453 15.12 -17.14 55.53
CA THR A 453 16.40 -17.15 54.80
C THR A 453 16.12 -16.57 53.39
N ALA A 454 16.51 -15.32 53.15
CA ALA A 454 17.79 -14.90 52.57
C ALA A 454 17.84 -15.08 51.04
N ALA A 455 17.65 -13.96 50.35
CA ALA A 455 17.86 -13.79 48.92
C ALA A 455 19.33 -14.00 48.56
N VAL A 456 19.55 -14.79 47.51
CA VAL A 456 20.78 -14.80 46.71
C VAL A 456 20.36 -14.50 45.27
N ALA A 457 21.13 -13.62 44.63
CA ALA A 457 20.95 -13.14 43.26
C ALA A 457 20.72 -14.27 42.25
N PRO A 458 19.87 -14.09 41.22
CA PRO A 458 19.89 -15.00 40.10
C PRO A 458 21.12 -14.70 39.25
N THR A 459 22.13 -15.53 39.47
CA THR A 459 23.17 -15.88 38.52
C THR A 459 22.59 -16.13 37.12
N ALA A 460 23.43 -15.86 36.11
CA ALA A 460 23.20 -16.17 34.72
C ALA A 460 22.50 -17.54 34.54
N PRO A 461 21.50 -17.67 33.65
CA PRO A 461 20.89 -18.95 33.39
C PRO A 461 21.97 -19.91 32.88
N THR A 462 22.29 -20.86 33.75
CA THR A 462 23.11 -22.02 33.42
C THR A 462 22.38 -22.76 32.32
N VAL A 463 23.11 -22.98 31.24
CA VAL A 463 22.74 -23.83 30.12
C VAL A 463 22.27 -25.17 30.68
N VAL A 464 20.95 -25.38 30.71
CA VAL A 464 20.41 -26.74 30.77
C VAL A 464 20.57 -27.26 29.36
N SER A 465 21.65 -28.03 29.17
CA SER A 465 21.84 -28.85 27.99
C SER A 465 20.67 -29.82 27.88
N ALA A 466 19.75 -29.53 26.98
CA ALA A 466 19.08 -30.59 26.25
C ALA A 466 20.18 -31.51 25.66
N PRO A 467 19.97 -32.84 25.60
CA PRO A 467 20.98 -33.74 25.10
C PRO A 467 21.46 -33.28 23.72
N PRO A 468 22.77 -33.29 23.43
CA PRO A 468 23.24 -33.01 22.09
C PRO A 468 22.53 -33.98 21.15
N THR A 469 21.86 -33.45 20.12
CA THR A 469 21.64 -34.23 18.90
C THR A 469 23.03 -34.67 18.45
N VAL A 470 23.35 -35.93 18.72
CA VAL A 470 24.66 -36.52 18.49
C VAL A 470 25.03 -36.34 17.02
N GLY A 471 26.13 -35.62 16.76
CA GLY A 471 26.85 -35.66 15.49
C GLY A 471 26.50 -34.63 14.41
N ILE A 472 25.62 -33.63 14.66
CA ILE A 472 25.38 -32.59 13.65
C ILE A 472 26.60 -31.66 13.51
N THR A 473 27.11 -31.53 12.28
CA THR A 473 28.26 -30.68 11.97
C THR A 473 27.82 -29.25 11.67
N ASN A 474 28.75 -28.30 11.74
CA ASN A 474 28.53 -26.94 11.23
C ASN A 474 28.05 -26.95 9.76
N GLN A 475 28.51 -27.90 8.94
CA GLN A 475 28.06 -28.07 7.56
C GLN A 475 26.58 -28.49 7.48
N ASP A 476 26.09 -29.32 8.40
CA ASP A 476 24.67 -29.71 8.44
C ASP A 476 23.79 -28.51 8.82
N VAL A 477 24.23 -27.70 9.78
CA VAL A 477 23.52 -26.47 10.15
C VAL A 477 23.52 -25.47 8.98
N ILE A 478 24.64 -25.30 8.28
CA ILE A 478 24.71 -24.47 7.07
C ILE A 478 23.76 -24.99 5.99
N ASN A 479 23.71 -26.31 5.76
CA ASN A 479 22.80 -26.93 4.80
C ASN A 479 21.33 -26.70 5.19
N ALA A 480 21.00 -26.77 6.47
CA ALA A 480 19.66 -26.43 6.98
C ALA A 480 19.31 -24.97 6.72
N PHE A 481 20.25 -24.04 6.96
CA PHE A 481 20.04 -22.63 6.62
C PHE A 481 19.87 -22.39 5.11
N ILE A 482 20.55 -23.15 4.25
CA ILE A 482 20.37 -23.09 2.80
C ILE A 482 18.94 -23.54 2.40
N VAL A 483 18.47 -24.65 2.96
CA VAL A 483 17.10 -25.16 2.70
C VAL A 483 16.04 -24.19 3.20
N VAL A 484 16.22 -23.65 4.41
CA VAL A 484 15.30 -22.68 5.01
C VAL A 484 15.33 -21.36 4.23
N ALA A 485 16.51 -20.88 3.84
CA ALA A 485 16.63 -19.69 3.01
C ALA A 485 15.90 -19.83 1.67
N ALA A 486 16.04 -20.98 1.00
CA ALA A 486 15.28 -21.25 -0.22
C ALA A 486 13.76 -21.29 0.03
N ARG A 487 13.31 -21.88 1.14
CA ARG A 487 11.88 -21.92 1.53
C ARG A 487 11.30 -20.52 1.77
N PHE A 488 12.07 -19.62 2.37
CA PHE A 488 11.62 -18.27 2.74
C PHE A 488 12.10 -17.18 1.78
N LYS A 489 12.81 -17.54 0.69
CA LYS A 489 13.47 -16.62 -0.26
C LYS A 489 14.46 -15.66 0.40
N ASP A 490 15.07 -16.07 1.51
CA ASP A 490 16.12 -15.32 2.18
C ASP A 490 17.49 -15.65 1.54
N LYS A 491 18.52 -14.86 1.85
CA LYS A 491 19.90 -15.32 1.67
C LYS A 491 20.32 -16.11 2.89
N PHE A 492 20.78 -17.34 2.71
CA PHE A 492 21.19 -18.19 3.84
C PHE A 492 22.34 -17.57 4.65
N THR A 493 23.21 -16.80 4.00
CA THR A 493 24.28 -16.02 4.65
C THR A 493 23.72 -14.98 5.61
N ASP A 494 22.61 -14.33 5.24
CA ASP A 494 22.00 -13.27 6.04
C ASP A 494 21.26 -13.88 7.24
N LEU A 495 20.64 -15.05 7.07
CA LEU A 495 20.05 -15.81 8.18
C LEU A 495 21.10 -16.30 9.18
N ILE A 496 22.25 -16.80 8.70
CA ILE A 496 23.38 -17.22 9.55
C ILE A 496 23.96 -16.02 10.30
N ALA A 497 24.10 -14.87 9.63
CA ALA A 497 24.58 -13.64 10.24
C ALA A 497 23.60 -13.11 11.30
N ALA A 498 22.29 -13.10 11.00
CA ALA A 498 21.24 -12.68 11.93
C ALA A 498 21.20 -13.57 13.19
N ALA A 499 21.43 -14.88 13.02
CA ALA A 499 21.53 -15.85 14.10
C ALA A 499 22.86 -15.76 14.90
N GLY A 500 23.81 -14.91 14.49
CA GLY A 500 25.11 -14.76 15.15
C GLY A 500 26.06 -15.95 14.96
N LEU A 501 25.92 -16.71 13.87
CA LEU A 501 26.62 -17.98 13.66
C LEU A 501 27.70 -17.94 12.57
N ASN A 502 28.23 -16.76 12.23
CA ASN A 502 29.24 -16.62 11.17
C ASN A 502 30.50 -17.47 11.39
N SER A 503 30.87 -17.76 12.65
CA SER A 503 32.03 -18.58 13.00
C SER A 503 31.93 -20.05 12.53
N MET A 504 30.74 -20.53 12.14
CA MET A 504 30.58 -21.87 11.58
C MET A 504 31.30 -22.06 10.24
N TYR A 505 31.53 -20.97 9.49
CA TYR A 505 32.24 -21.04 8.21
C TYR A 505 33.71 -21.42 8.38
N ASP A 506 34.31 -21.08 9.53
CA ASP A 506 35.74 -21.26 9.81
C ASP A 506 36.11 -22.73 10.05
N ASN A 507 35.14 -23.54 10.52
CA ASN A 507 35.34 -24.97 10.70
C ASN A 507 34.05 -25.77 10.45
N ARG A 508 33.71 -25.94 9.17
CA ARG A 508 32.47 -26.59 8.74
C ARG A 508 32.35 -28.06 9.17
N LYS A 509 33.46 -28.75 9.40
CA LYS A 509 33.49 -30.17 9.80
C LYS A 509 33.40 -30.37 11.31
N ALA A 510 33.57 -29.32 12.11
CA ALA A 510 33.40 -29.41 13.55
C ALA A 510 31.94 -29.71 13.91
N VAL A 511 31.76 -30.37 15.05
CA VAL A 511 30.45 -30.55 15.68
C VAL A 511 29.90 -29.18 16.04
N TYR A 512 28.62 -28.92 15.72
CA TYR A 512 27.99 -27.65 16.02
C TYR A 512 27.92 -27.41 17.53
N ALA A 513 28.50 -26.30 17.98
CA ALA A 513 28.58 -25.91 19.39
C ALA A 513 27.81 -24.61 19.72
N GLY A 514 26.96 -24.15 18.80
CA GLY A 514 26.15 -22.94 18.99
C GLY A 514 24.87 -23.16 19.81
N PRO A 515 24.06 -22.11 20.02
CA PRO A 515 22.80 -22.21 20.75
C PRO A 515 21.81 -23.20 20.11
N ALA A 516 20.89 -23.73 20.92
CA ALA A 516 19.79 -24.55 20.40
C ALA A 516 19.00 -23.78 19.33
N MET A 517 18.50 -24.47 18.29
CA MET A 517 17.82 -23.84 17.15
C MET A 517 16.63 -22.93 17.56
N ALA A 518 15.89 -23.33 18.60
CA ALA A 518 14.79 -22.53 19.16
C ALA A 518 15.27 -21.23 19.85
N ALA A 519 16.51 -21.22 20.34
CA ALA A 519 17.14 -20.11 21.07
C ALA A 519 17.94 -19.17 20.16
N LEU A 520 17.99 -19.40 18.84
CA LEU A 520 18.73 -18.53 17.93
C LEU A 520 18.15 -17.10 17.93
N PRO A 521 18.96 -16.06 18.10
CA PRO A 521 18.48 -14.69 18.13
C PRO A 521 18.05 -14.24 16.74
N ASN A 522 17.16 -13.24 16.68
CA ASN A 522 16.78 -12.51 15.45
C ASN A 522 16.24 -13.37 14.28
N LEU A 523 15.76 -14.59 14.55
CA LEU A 523 14.98 -15.41 13.62
C LEU A 523 13.52 -15.50 14.08
N SER A 524 12.58 -15.42 13.13
CA SER A 524 11.15 -15.63 13.39
C SER A 524 10.86 -17.07 13.85
N ALA A 525 9.77 -17.28 14.59
CA ALA A 525 9.35 -18.60 15.07
C ALA A 525 9.24 -19.64 13.92
N ASP A 526 8.71 -19.24 12.76
CA ASP A 526 8.57 -20.13 11.59
C ASP A 526 9.91 -20.56 10.99
N ARG A 527 10.92 -19.67 11.03
CA ARG A 527 12.27 -19.98 10.53
C ARG A 527 13.00 -20.92 11.49
N LYS A 528 12.79 -20.74 12.80
CA LYS A 528 13.30 -21.66 13.83
C LYS A 528 12.64 -23.04 13.73
N ALA A 529 11.33 -23.09 13.50
CA ALA A 529 10.61 -24.35 13.26
C ALA A 529 11.10 -25.04 11.99
N ALA A 530 11.26 -24.31 10.89
CA ALA A 530 11.77 -24.86 9.64
C ALA A 530 13.24 -25.32 9.73
N LEU A 531 14.08 -24.64 10.51
CA LEU A 531 15.44 -25.09 10.82
C LEU A 531 15.43 -26.40 11.60
N ALA A 532 14.56 -26.51 12.61
CA ALA A 532 14.40 -27.74 13.36
C ALA A 532 13.88 -28.89 12.48
N ASP A 533 12.95 -28.61 11.57
CA ASP A 533 12.43 -29.59 10.61
C ASP A 533 13.51 -30.05 9.62
N ALA A 534 14.30 -29.12 9.06
CA ALA A 534 15.39 -29.44 8.14
C ALA A 534 16.48 -30.30 8.82
N LEU A 535 16.78 -30.03 10.09
CA LEU A 535 17.76 -30.80 10.87
C LEU A 535 17.25 -32.18 11.33
N ARG A 536 15.98 -32.53 11.08
CA ARG A 536 15.49 -33.91 11.23
C ARG A 536 15.82 -34.80 10.02
N MET A 537 16.26 -34.22 8.91
CA MET A 537 16.71 -34.98 7.74
C MET A 537 18.04 -35.69 8.02
N THR A 538 18.31 -36.80 7.33
CA THR A 538 19.66 -37.38 7.38
C THR A 538 20.67 -36.40 6.77
N ALA A 539 21.94 -36.45 7.17
CA ALA A 539 22.98 -35.56 6.60
C ALA A 539 23.07 -35.67 5.06
N ALA A 540 22.85 -36.87 4.51
CA ALA A 540 22.82 -37.10 3.06
C ALA A 540 21.59 -36.45 2.39
N ASP A 541 20.41 -36.55 2.99
CA ASP A 541 19.19 -35.90 2.49
C ASP A 541 19.27 -34.38 2.59
N LEU A 542 19.81 -33.88 3.70
CA LEU A 542 19.97 -32.46 3.95
C LEU A 542 20.98 -31.83 2.99
N ALA A 543 22.09 -32.51 2.71
CA ALA A 543 23.06 -32.08 1.71
C ALA A 543 22.48 -32.08 0.29
N ARG A 544 21.67 -33.09 -0.08
CA ARG A 544 20.94 -33.11 -1.36
C ARG A 544 19.96 -31.94 -1.47
N ALA A 545 19.17 -31.69 -0.42
CA ALA A 545 18.20 -30.59 -0.38
C ALA A 545 18.90 -29.22 -0.46
N ALA A 546 20.01 -29.03 0.25
CA ALA A 546 20.81 -27.82 0.18
C ALA A 546 21.46 -27.61 -1.20
N THR A 547 21.90 -28.68 -1.85
CA THR A 547 22.46 -28.63 -3.21
C THR A 547 21.39 -28.20 -4.22
N ALA A 548 20.18 -28.77 -4.14
CA ALA A 548 19.05 -28.37 -4.98
C ALA A 548 18.65 -26.90 -4.74
N ALA A 549 18.75 -26.43 -3.49
CA ALA A 549 18.45 -25.06 -3.09
C ALA A 549 19.54 -24.03 -3.48
N SER A 550 20.79 -24.45 -3.74
CA SER A 550 21.94 -23.56 -4.02
C SER A 550 22.27 -23.40 -5.50
N GLN A 551 21.61 -24.12 -6.40
CA GLN A 551 21.85 -23.96 -7.83
C GLN A 551 21.28 -22.61 -8.32
N PRO A 552 22.08 -21.77 -9.02
CA PRO A 552 21.57 -20.55 -9.63
C PRO A 552 20.46 -20.89 -10.61
N VAL A 553 19.44 -20.04 -10.66
CA VAL A 553 18.29 -20.17 -11.56
C VAL A 553 18.72 -19.85 -13.00
N SER A 554 19.65 -20.62 -13.56
CA SER A 554 19.82 -20.77 -14.99
C SER A 554 18.88 -21.88 -15.44
N SER A 555 17.93 -21.52 -16.30
CA SER A 555 16.87 -22.38 -16.84
C SER A 555 16.04 -23.11 -15.77
N VAL A 556 14.98 -22.46 -15.28
CA VAL A 556 13.81 -23.21 -14.81
C VAL A 556 13.22 -23.89 -16.05
N GLY A 557 13.70 -25.08 -16.35
CA GLY A 557 12.87 -26.08 -16.98
C GLY A 557 11.69 -26.30 -16.04
N VAL A 558 10.49 -26.09 -16.57
CA VAL A 558 9.29 -26.73 -16.03
C VAL A 558 9.65 -28.19 -15.74
N PRO A 559 9.24 -28.79 -14.59
CA PRO A 559 9.47 -30.20 -14.37
C PRO A 559 8.89 -30.98 -15.56
N VAL A 560 9.77 -31.56 -16.38
CA VAL A 560 9.38 -32.40 -17.51
C VAL A 560 8.75 -33.65 -16.90
N ALA A 561 7.43 -33.76 -17.04
CA ALA A 561 6.70 -34.95 -16.64
C ALA A 561 7.02 -36.10 -17.60
N GLY A 562 8.04 -36.88 -17.25
CA GLY A 562 8.18 -38.28 -17.60
C GLY A 562 8.93 -38.59 -18.90
N THR A 563 9.98 -39.39 -18.77
CA THR A 563 10.61 -40.22 -19.80
C THR A 563 9.69 -41.33 -20.34
N GLY A 564 8.37 -41.08 -20.36
CA GLY A 564 7.37 -42.00 -20.89
C GLY A 564 7.47 -42.09 -22.41
N LYS A 565 7.14 -43.25 -22.97
CA LYS A 565 6.94 -43.38 -24.41
C LYS A 565 5.72 -42.54 -24.80
N ALA A 566 5.79 -41.83 -25.92
CA ALA A 566 4.65 -41.17 -26.55
C ALA A 566 3.49 -42.17 -26.72
N ASP A 567 2.37 -41.91 -26.04
CA ASP A 567 1.25 -42.82 -25.85
C ASP A 567 -0.09 -42.27 -26.36
N GLY A 568 -0.09 -41.14 -27.07
CA GLY A 568 -1.29 -40.55 -27.67
C GLY A 568 -2.20 -39.80 -26.69
N ARG A 569 -1.83 -39.70 -25.40
CA ARG A 569 -2.66 -39.07 -24.36
C ARG A 569 -2.96 -37.59 -24.60
N THR A 570 -2.09 -36.90 -25.33
CA THR A 570 -2.20 -35.46 -25.58
C THR A 570 -2.90 -35.13 -26.89
N TRP A 571 -3.20 -36.14 -27.71
CA TRP A 571 -3.69 -35.95 -29.07
C TRP A 571 -5.12 -35.39 -29.04
N GLY A 572 -5.24 -34.13 -29.42
CA GLY A 572 -6.51 -33.42 -29.51
C GLY A 572 -6.75 -32.90 -30.92
N LEU A 573 -7.92 -32.29 -31.10
CA LEU A 573 -8.25 -31.57 -32.32
C LEU A 573 -9.24 -30.44 -32.04
N HIS A 574 -9.07 -29.32 -32.73
CA HIS A 574 -10.07 -28.26 -32.74
C HIS A 574 -11.20 -28.62 -33.72
N GLY A 575 -12.45 -28.44 -33.30
CA GLY A 575 -13.62 -28.46 -34.18
C GLY A 575 -13.66 -27.25 -35.11
N SER A 576 -14.83 -26.80 -35.57
CA SER A 576 -14.92 -25.53 -36.29
C SER A 576 -14.42 -24.36 -35.42
N ALA A 577 -13.81 -23.34 -36.03
CA ALA A 577 -13.46 -22.10 -35.34
C ALA A 577 -14.71 -21.34 -34.85
N GLY A 578 -15.85 -21.55 -35.52
CA GLY A 578 -17.17 -21.12 -35.03
C GLY A 578 -17.89 -22.24 -34.28
N PHE A 579 -19.17 -22.02 -33.95
CA PHE A 579 -20.01 -23.01 -33.27
C PHE A 579 -20.62 -24.07 -34.22
N GLY A 580 -20.01 -24.27 -35.39
CA GLY A 580 -20.43 -25.27 -36.36
C GLY A 580 -20.20 -26.68 -35.84
N VAL A 581 -21.12 -27.58 -36.17
CA VAL A 581 -20.97 -29.03 -35.96
C VAL A 581 -21.15 -29.79 -37.26
N PRO A 582 -20.61 -31.01 -37.37
CA PRO A 582 -20.86 -31.82 -38.56
C PRO A 582 -22.36 -32.11 -38.76
N PRO A 583 -22.81 -32.29 -40.02
CA PRO A 583 -24.15 -32.79 -40.29
C PRO A 583 -24.43 -34.09 -39.55
N ARG A 584 -25.65 -34.23 -38.99
CA ARG A 584 -26.02 -35.36 -38.13
C ARG A 584 -25.78 -36.74 -38.75
N ASP A 585 -25.98 -36.88 -40.06
CA ASP A 585 -25.76 -38.11 -40.83
C ASP A 585 -24.28 -38.48 -40.99
N LYS A 586 -23.36 -37.55 -40.66
CA LYS A 586 -21.91 -37.74 -40.72
C LYS A 586 -21.26 -37.97 -39.36
N TRP A 587 -22.01 -38.01 -38.26
CA TRP A 587 -21.43 -38.13 -36.92
C TRP A 587 -20.67 -39.44 -36.72
N ASP A 588 -21.23 -40.57 -37.15
CA ASP A 588 -20.55 -41.87 -37.04
C ASP A 588 -19.24 -41.89 -37.84
N PHE A 589 -19.24 -41.26 -39.01
CA PHE A 589 -18.03 -41.06 -39.80
C PHE A 589 -17.00 -40.25 -39.02
N TRP A 590 -17.35 -39.06 -38.53
CA TRP A 590 -16.40 -38.19 -37.83
C TRP A 590 -15.89 -38.80 -36.52
N ILE A 591 -16.75 -39.42 -35.74
CA ILE A 591 -16.36 -40.15 -34.52
C ILE A 591 -15.43 -41.31 -34.90
N GLY A 592 -15.74 -42.04 -35.97
CA GLY A 592 -14.88 -43.09 -36.51
C GLY A 592 -13.50 -42.57 -36.90
N GLU A 593 -13.43 -41.43 -37.59
CA GLU A 593 -12.17 -40.79 -38.00
C GLU A 593 -11.35 -40.34 -36.79
N LEU A 594 -11.97 -39.66 -35.82
CA LEU A 594 -11.32 -39.22 -34.58
C LEU A 594 -10.75 -40.40 -33.79
N LYS A 595 -11.55 -41.46 -33.59
CA LYS A 595 -11.11 -42.69 -32.93
C LYS A 595 -10.00 -43.37 -33.73
N GLY A 596 -10.10 -43.41 -35.05
CA GLY A 596 -9.10 -44.00 -35.93
C GLY A 596 -7.75 -43.29 -35.81
N MET A 597 -7.75 -41.96 -35.72
CA MET A 597 -6.54 -41.15 -35.50
C MET A 597 -6.03 -41.22 -34.07
N GLY A 598 -6.82 -41.72 -33.11
CA GLY A 598 -6.42 -41.83 -31.71
C GLY A 598 -6.69 -40.56 -30.90
N ILE A 599 -7.48 -39.63 -31.43
CA ILE A 599 -7.83 -38.38 -30.76
C ILE A 599 -8.55 -38.66 -29.44
N LYS A 600 -8.10 -37.99 -28.37
CA LYS A 600 -8.64 -38.09 -27.00
C LYS A 600 -9.33 -36.81 -26.55
N TRP A 601 -9.01 -35.67 -27.16
CA TRP A 601 -9.54 -34.36 -26.80
C TRP A 601 -10.18 -33.68 -28.01
N TYR A 602 -11.31 -33.03 -27.82
CA TYR A 602 -11.97 -32.29 -28.88
C TYR A 602 -12.50 -30.97 -28.36
N LYS A 603 -12.09 -29.85 -28.97
CA LYS A 603 -12.63 -28.53 -28.64
C LYS A 603 -13.80 -28.19 -29.54
N GLN A 604 -14.90 -27.78 -28.93
CA GLN A 604 -16.12 -27.35 -29.63
C GLN A 604 -16.56 -25.98 -29.11
N CYS A 605 -16.79 -25.05 -30.03
CA CYS A 605 -17.42 -23.77 -29.70
C CYS A 605 -18.95 -23.95 -29.64
N ASP A 606 -19.60 -23.32 -28.66
CA ASP A 606 -21.05 -23.30 -28.47
C ASP A 606 -21.52 -21.84 -28.38
N ASN A 607 -22.69 -21.53 -28.94
CA ASN A 607 -23.24 -20.17 -29.01
C ASN A 607 -24.23 -19.84 -27.87
N GLY A 608 -24.39 -20.73 -26.88
CA GLY A 608 -25.28 -20.52 -25.73
C GLY A 608 -26.77 -20.64 -26.06
N GLY A 609 -27.14 -21.00 -27.30
CA GLY A 609 -28.54 -21.09 -27.72
C GLY A 609 -29.34 -22.15 -26.96
N ALA A 610 -30.63 -21.90 -26.71
CA ALA A 610 -31.50 -22.80 -25.93
C ALA A 610 -31.92 -24.10 -26.65
N ASP A 611 -31.38 -24.39 -27.84
CA ASP A 611 -31.70 -25.60 -28.59
C ASP A 611 -30.88 -26.81 -28.09
N TYR A 612 -31.58 -27.94 -27.90
CA TYR A 612 -31.05 -29.23 -27.45
C TYR A 612 -31.52 -30.39 -28.34
N GLY A 613 -32.09 -30.08 -29.51
CA GLY A 613 -32.54 -31.07 -30.49
C GLY A 613 -31.41 -31.93 -31.07
N ASP A 614 -31.78 -32.91 -31.88
CA ASP A 614 -30.89 -34.01 -32.31
C ASP A 614 -29.72 -33.58 -33.21
N ASN A 615 -29.77 -32.39 -33.82
CA ASN A 615 -28.73 -31.84 -34.69
C ASN A 615 -28.03 -30.61 -34.08
N THR A 616 -27.94 -30.55 -32.76
CA THR A 616 -27.35 -29.41 -32.04
C THR A 616 -25.91 -29.66 -31.61
N CYS A 617 -25.19 -28.58 -31.34
CA CYS A 617 -23.87 -28.62 -30.70
C CYS A 617 -23.87 -29.48 -29.43
N PHE A 618 -24.91 -29.32 -28.60
CA PHE A 618 -25.09 -30.09 -27.38
C PHE A 618 -25.04 -31.60 -27.64
N ARG A 619 -25.84 -32.09 -28.59
CA ARG A 619 -25.91 -33.51 -28.92
C ARG A 619 -24.63 -34.05 -29.55
N TRP A 620 -23.94 -33.24 -30.37
CA TRP A 620 -22.63 -33.60 -30.92
C TRP A 620 -21.59 -33.82 -29.82
N VAL A 621 -21.52 -32.89 -28.85
CA VAL A 621 -20.62 -32.98 -27.70
C VAL A 621 -20.94 -34.21 -26.83
N LEU A 622 -22.22 -34.59 -26.66
CA LEU A 622 -22.58 -35.83 -25.99
C LEU A 622 -22.08 -37.06 -26.75
N SER A 623 -22.22 -37.09 -28.08
CA SER A 623 -21.72 -38.20 -28.89
C SER A 623 -20.19 -38.34 -28.82
N LEU A 624 -19.44 -37.23 -28.73
CA LEU A 624 -18.01 -37.26 -28.48
C LEU A 624 -17.68 -37.89 -27.11
N ARG A 625 -18.36 -37.44 -26.04
CA ARG A 625 -18.23 -38.01 -24.69
C ARG A 625 -18.50 -39.51 -24.70
N ASP A 626 -19.61 -39.94 -25.29
CA ASP A 626 -20.02 -41.34 -25.35
C ASP A 626 -19.04 -42.21 -26.15
N ALA A 627 -18.34 -41.60 -27.11
CA ALA A 627 -17.27 -42.24 -27.86
C ALA A 627 -15.92 -42.31 -27.10
N GLY A 628 -15.85 -41.78 -25.88
CA GLY A 628 -14.63 -41.71 -25.06
C GLY A 628 -13.67 -40.58 -25.46
N ILE A 629 -14.16 -39.57 -26.17
CA ILE A 629 -13.40 -38.37 -26.54
C ILE A 629 -13.80 -37.25 -25.58
N THR A 630 -12.83 -36.69 -24.85
CA THR A 630 -13.08 -35.68 -23.83
C THR A 630 -13.37 -34.31 -24.48
N PRO A 631 -14.56 -33.74 -24.30
CA PRO A 631 -14.87 -32.44 -24.89
C PRO A 631 -14.36 -31.28 -24.03
N VAL A 632 -13.84 -30.25 -24.70
CA VAL A 632 -13.61 -28.90 -24.16
C VAL A 632 -14.59 -27.95 -24.84
N VAL A 633 -15.44 -27.29 -24.06
CA VAL A 633 -16.48 -26.41 -24.60
C VAL A 633 -16.05 -24.95 -24.44
N ARG A 634 -15.90 -24.24 -25.57
CA ARG A 634 -15.74 -22.79 -25.62
C ARG A 634 -17.12 -22.14 -25.70
N TYR A 635 -17.46 -21.33 -24.70
CA TYR A 635 -18.70 -20.55 -24.70
C TYR A 635 -18.46 -19.28 -25.53
N GLN A 636 -18.73 -19.37 -26.82
CA GLN A 636 -18.42 -18.36 -27.83
C GLN A 636 -19.40 -17.19 -27.70
N ASN A 637 -19.16 -16.30 -26.74
CA ASN A 637 -19.88 -15.03 -26.58
C ASN A 637 -19.13 -13.92 -27.34
N PRO A 638 -19.54 -13.56 -28.57
CA PRO A 638 -18.81 -12.60 -29.38
C PRO A 638 -18.83 -11.23 -28.70
N ARG A 639 -17.68 -10.54 -28.65
CA ARG A 639 -17.57 -9.25 -27.98
C ARG A 639 -17.99 -9.30 -26.51
N MET A 640 -17.55 -10.30 -25.79
CA MET A 640 -17.89 -10.46 -24.37
C MET A 640 -17.41 -9.27 -23.52
N PHE A 641 -16.20 -8.77 -23.75
CA PHE A 641 -15.58 -7.82 -22.83
C PHE A 641 -16.09 -6.38 -23.00
N PRO A 642 -16.17 -5.57 -21.94
CA PRO A 642 -15.79 -5.84 -20.54
C PRO A 642 -16.87 -6.57 -19.72
N ASN A 643 -17.92 -7.08 -20.36
CA ASN A 643 -19.01 -7.74 -19.67
C ASN A 643 -18.63 -9.17 -19.26
N ARG A 644 -19.48 -9.74 -18.41
CA ARG A 644 -19.42 -11.14 -17.98
C ARG A 644 -20.15 -12.03 -18.98
N LEU A 645 -19.91 -13.34 -18.89
CA LEU A 645 -20.62 -14.33 -19.70
C LEU A 645 -22.15 -14.20 -19.53
N GLU A 646 -22.90 -14.21 -20.62
CA GLU A 646 -24.36 -14.03 -20.60
C GLU A 646 -25.10 -15.23 -19.98
N SER A 647 -26.33 -15.00 -19.49
CA SER A 647 -27.15 -16.02 -18.82
C SER A 647 -27.41 -17.27 -19.66
N SER A 648 -27.59 -17.11 -20.97
CA SER A 648 -27.82 -18.21 -21.91
C SER A 648 -26.67 -19.23 -21.92
N PHE A 649 -25.42 -18.76 -21.88
CA PHE A 649 -24.24 -19.62 -21.79
C PHE A 649 -24.14 -20.30 -20.42
N TRP A 650 -24.56 -19.65 -19.34
CA TRP A 650 -24.60 -20.28 -18.01
C TRP A 650 -25.63 -21.42 -17.94
N ASP A 651 -26.77 -21.27 -18.60
CA ASP A 651 -27.78 -22.34 -18.71
C ASP A 651 -27.26 -23.50 -19.56
N LYS A 652 -26.57 -23.19 -20.67
CA LYS A 652 -25.91 -24.20 -21.49
C LYS A 652 -24.82 -24.94 -20.70
N MET A 653 -24.02 -24.23 -19.91
CA MET A 653 -22.99 -24.82 -19.05
C MET A 653 -23.58 -25.79 -18.03
N ASN A 654 -24.68 -25.41 -17.38
CA ASN A 654 -25.39 -26.31 -16.46
C ASN A 654 -25.85 -27.60 -17.16
N ALA A 655 -26.34 -27.50 -18.40
CA ALA A 655 -26.75 -28.66 -19.16
C ALA A 655 -25.57 -29.60 -19.46
N TYR A 656 -24.41 -29.06 -19.85
CA TYR A 656 -23.20 -29.87 -20.07
C TYR A 656 -22.69 -30.50 -18.78
N VAL A 657 -22.68 -29.77 -17.66
CA VAL A 657 -22.20 -30.30 -16.38
C VAL A 657 -23.07 -31.45 -15.87
N LYS A 658 -24.40 -31.39 -16.06
CA LYS A 658 -25.33 -32.50 -15.75
C LYS A 658 -24.96 -33.78 -16.50
N GLU A 659 -24.42 -33.63 -17.69
CA GLU A 659 -23.96 -34.71 -18.57
C GLU A 659 -22.49 -35.09 -18.33
N GLY A 660 -21.84 -34.56 -17.30
CA GLY A 660 -20.46 -34.87 -16.93
C GLY A 660 -19.40 -34.13 -17.73
N ILE A 661 -19.78 -33.21 -18.62
CA ILE A 661 -18.86 -32.39 -19.43
C ILE A 661 -18.52 -31.12 -18.66
N LYS A 662 -17.24 -30.94 -18.32
CA LYS A 662 -16.83 -29.94 -17.33
C LYS A 662 -15.79 -28.93 -17.83
N TRP A 663 -15.03 -29.22 -18.87
CA TRP A 663 -13.95 -28.33 -19.32
C TRP A 663 -14.53 -27.13 -20.08
N ALA A 664 -14.48 -25.96 -19.43
CA ALA A 664 -15.13 -24.75 -19.89
C ALA A 664 -14.12 -23.65 -20.19
N GLU A 665 -14.13 -23.18 -21.42
CA GLU A 665 -13.41 -21.97 -21.83
C GLU A 665 -14.43 -20.83 -21.97
N MET A 666 -14.40 -19.88 -21.03
CA MET A 666 -15.49 -18.91 -20.81
C MET A 666 -15.36 -17.64 -21.65
N GLY A 667 -14.24 -17.47 -22.35
CA GLY A 667 -13.95 -16.32 -23.21
C GLY A 667 -12.83 -16.69 -24.19
N ASN A 668 -12.79 -16.02 -25.33
CA ASN A 668 -11.83 -16.28 -26.39
C ASN A 668 -10.50 -15.55 -26.12
N GLU A 669 -10.23 -14.41 -26.77
CA GLU A 669 -8.90 -13.78 -26.77
C GLU A 669 -8.96 -12.32 -26.31
N PRO A 670 -8.91 -12.05 -25.00
CA PRO A 670 -9.16 -10.72 -24.45
C PRO A 670 -8.14 -9.64 -24.88
N ASN A 671 -7.00 -9.98 -25.45
CA ASN A 671 -6.06 -9.00 -26.00
C ASN A 671 -6.47 -8.47 -27.38
N LEU A 672 -7.50 -9.02 -28.02
CA LEU A 672 -7.90 -8.61 -29.36
C LEU A 672 -9.07 -7.61 -29.33
N PRO A 673 -8.99 -6.47 -30.05
CA PRO A 673 -10.00 -5.41 -30.00
C PRO A 673 -11.41 -5.86 -30.35
N TRP A 674 -11.55 -6.81 -31.28
CA TRP A 674 -12.86 -7.31 -31.72
C TRP A 674 -13.57 -8.22 -30.71
N GLU A 675 -12.92 -8.55 -29.59
CA GLU A 675 -13.55 -9.24 -28.45
C GLU A 675 -14.22 -8.28 -27.46
N TRP A 676 -14.22 -6.97 -27.77
CA TRP A 676 -14.72 -5.93 -26.88
C TRP A 676 -15.89 -5.14 -27.46
N GLN A 677 -16.75 -4.63 -26.58
CA GLN A 677 -17.86 -3.72 -26.90
C GLN A 677 -17.48 -2.23 -26.80
N VAL A 678 -16.19 -1.96 -26.57
CA VAL A 678 -15.63 -0.61 -26.40
C VAL A 678 -14.71 -0.25 -27.57
N SER A 679 -14.19 0.98 -27.60
CA SER A 679 -13.29 1.41 -28.67
C SER A 679 -12.02 0.57 -28.72
N GLU A 680 -11.48 0.33 -29.90
CA GLU A 680 -10.25 -0.46 -30.08
C GLU A 680 -9.06 0.11 -29.28
N SER A 681 -8.99 1.44 -29.15
CA SER A 681 -7.98 2.13 -28.34
C SER A 681 -8.02 1.78 -26.85
N PHE A 682 -9.15 1.28 -26.35
CA PHE A 682 -9.26 0.79 -24.97
C PHE A 682 -8.46 -0.49 -24.78
N VAL A 683 -8.39 -1.34 -25.81
CA VAL A 683 -7.74 -2.65 -25.78
C VAL A 683 -6.25 -2.47 -26.01
N ASN A 684 -5.56 -2.11 -24.93
CA ASN A 684 -4.13 -1.86 -24.92
C ASN A 684 -3.55 -2.39 -23.60
N TRP A 685 -2.45 -3.14 -23.66
CA TRP A 685 -1.80 -3.64 -22.45
C TRP A 685 -1.28 -2.50 -21.54
N ASN A 686 -1.07 -1.30 -22.06
CA ASN A 686 -0.77 -0.09 -21.27
C ASN A 686 -1.99 0.52 -20.57
N ASN A 687 -3.21 0.09 -20.93
CA ASN A 687 -4.43 0.56 -20.30
C ASN A 687 -4.76 -0.32 -19.08
N ALA A 688 -4.54 0.23 -17.89
CA ALA A 688 -4.77 -0.47 -16.63
C ALA A 688 -6.24 -0.87 -16.40
N ASP A 689 -7.20 -0.10 -16.93
CA ASP A 689 -8.61 -0.46 -16.85
C ASP A 689 -8.95 -1.67 -17.72
N CYS A 690 -8.27 -1.81 -18.86
CA CYS A 690 -8.38 -3.02 -19.69
C CYS A 690 -7.86 -4.24 -18.92
N ILE A 691 -6.66 -4.16 -18.35
CA ILE A 691 -6.08 -5.23 -17.51
C ILE A 691 -7.00 -5.61 -16.35
N ARG A 692 -7.49 -4.61 -15.61
CA ARG A 692 -8.42 -4.80 -14.49
C ARG A 692 -9.71 -5.49 -14.95
N ALA A 693 -10.31 -5.03 -16.05
CA ALA A 693 -11.54 -5.60 -16.58
C ALA A 693 -11.39 -7.08 -16.94
N ILE A 694 -10.31 -7.45 -17.64
CA ILE A 694 -10.01 -8.87 -17.97
C ILE A 694 -9.93 -9.72 -16.70
N CYS A 695 -9.17 -9.26 -15.71
CA CYS A 695 -8.93 -10.02 -14.48
C CYS A 695 -10.20 -10.19 -13.64
N GLU A 696 -10.96 -9.12 -13.43
CA GLU A 696 -12.17 -9.17 -12.59
C GLU A 696 -13.29 -9.96 -13.26
N VAL A 697 -13.45 -9.86 -14.58
CA VAL A 697 -14.38 -10.70 -15.34
C VAL A 697 -13.99 -12.17 -15.20
N TRP A 698 -12.71 -12.51 -15.40
CA TRP A 698 -12.25 -13.89 -15.24
C TRP A 698 -12.48 -14.43 -13.83
N LEU A 699 -12.08 -13.69 -12.79
CA LEU A 699 -12.23 -14.14 -11.40
C LEU A 699 -13.70 -14.45 -11.08
N ALA A 700 -14.60 -13.54 -11.47
CA ALA A 700 -16.01 -13.69 -11.18
C ALA A 700 -16.66 -14.85 -11.97
N ASP A 701 -16.32 -14.99 -13.25
CA ASP A 701 -16.87 -16.07 -14.10
C ASP A 701 -16.28 -17.43 -13.74
N ALA A 702 -14.99 -17.50 -13.38
CA ALA A 702 -14.37 -18.73 -12.91
C ALA A 702 -15.00 -19.22 -11.60
N GLU A 703 -15.24 -18.33 -10.64
CA GLU A 703 -15.93 -18.66 -9.39
C GLU A 703 -17.37 -19.13 -9.62
N GLU A 704 -18.09 -18.52 -10.57
CA GLU A 704 -19.44 -18.96 -10.97
C GLU A 704 -19.43 -20.33 -11.64
N ALA A 705 -18.51 -20.57 -12.59
CA ALA A 705 -18.36 -21.85 -13.27
C ALA A 705 -18.05 -22.99 -12.29
N LEU A 706 -17.15 -22.75 -11.32
CA LEU A 706 -16.84 -23.71 -10.26
C LEU A 706 -18.06 -24.02 -9.40
N ARG A 707 -18.86 -23.02 -9.02
CA ARG A 707 -20.12 -23.23 -8.28
C ARG A 707 -21.12 -24.08 -9.04
N ARG A 708 -21.09 -24.03 -10.37
CA ARG A 708 -21.94 -24.85 -11.26
C ARG A 708 -21.38 -26.23 -11.54
N GLY A 709 -20.17 -26.55 -11.07
CA GLY A 709 -19.50 -27.83 -11.27
C GLY A 709 -18.69 -27.95 -12.57
N ALA A 710 -18.50 -26.83 -13.28
CA ALA A 710 -17.58 -26.74 -14.41
C ALA A 710 -16.15 -26.45 -13.94
N ARG A 711 -15.20 -26.64 -14.85
CA ARG A 711 -13.76 -26.38 -14.70
C ARG A 711 -13.39 -25.20 -15.60
N PRO A 712 -13.18 -23.99 -15.04
CA PRO A 712 -12.95 -22.79 -15.83
C PRO A 712 -11.50 -22.68 -16.34
N ALA A 713 -11.34 -22.26 -17.58
CA ALA A 713 -10.06 -21.87 -18.15
C ALA A 713 -9.67 -20.45 -17.71
N TRP A 714 -8.37 -20.23 -17.48
CA TRP A 714 -7.75 -18.95 -17.79
C TRP A 714 -7.74 -18.76 -19.32
N TYR A 715 -8.05 -17.54 -19.78
CA TYR A 715 -8.25 -17.25 -21.19
C TYR A 715 -7.02 -17.60 -22.05
N PRO A 716 -7.22 -18.15 -23.26
CA PRO A 716 -6.16 -18.12 -24.25
C PRO A 716 -5.97 -16.68 -24.73
N PHE A 717 -4.75 -16.16 -24.64
CA PHE A 717 -4.42 -14.90 -25.27
C PHE A 717 -3.95 -15.19 -26.69
N ALA A 718 -4.38 -14.38 -27.67
CA ALA A 718 -3.92 -14.49 -29.03
C ALA A 718 -2.40 -14.27 -29.08
N PRO A 719 -1.65 -15.11 -29.80
CA PRO A 719 -0.22 -14.91 -29.91
C PRO A 719 0.06 -13.81 -30.93
N THR A 720 0.68 -12.72 -30.49
CA THR A 720 0.81 -11.48 -31.28
C THR A 720 2.23 -10.93 -31.33
N ASP A 721 3.12 -11.44 -30.48
CA ASP A 721 4.51 -10.97 -30.44
C ASP A 721 5.30 -11.74 -31.50
N TRP A 722 5.32 -11.18 -32.72
CA TRP A 722 6.01 -11.68 -33.90
C TRP A 722 6.96 -10.61 -34.51
N GLN A 723 7.71 -10.96 -35.55
CA GLN A 723 8.54 -10.02 -36.36
C GLN A 723 9.60 -9.19 -35.59
N GLY A 724 10.15 -9.70 -34.48
CA GLY A 724 11.27 -9.06 -33.79
C GLY A 724 10.92 -8.21 -32.59
N GLY A 725 9.67 -8.23 -32.09
CA GLY A 725 9.36 -7.52 -30.85
C GLY A 725 7.95 -7.65 -30.30
N THR A 726 7.75 -6.96 -29.18
CA THR A 726 6.46 -6.81 -28.49
C THR A 726 5.49 -5.99 -29.32
N HIS A 727 4.29 -6.52 -29.58
CA HIS A 727 3.25 -5.75 -30.25
C HIS A 727 2.87 -4.52 -29.40
N GLY A 728 2.85 -3.33 -30.03
CA GLY A 728 2.72 -2.05 -29.32
C GLY A 728 1.42 -1.83 -28.50
N THR A 729 0.42 -2.70 -28.65
CA THR A 729 -0.92 -2.54 -28.05
C THR A 729 -1.56 -3.87 -27.64
N VAL A 730 -1.46 -4.91 -28.47
CA VAL A 730 -2.18 -6.19 -28.27
C VAL A 730 -1.29 -7.37 -27.83
N SER A 731 -0.05 -7.09 -27.40
CA SER A 731 0.94 -8.11 -26.99
C SER A 731 0.37 -9.13 -25.97
N GLY A 732 0.20 -10.37 -26.42
CA GLY A 732 -0.18 -11.52 -25.59
C GLY A 732 0.69 -11.67 -24.33
N PRO A 733 2.03 -11.67 -24.43
CA PRO A 733 2.93 -11.77 -23.29
C PRO A 733 2.76 -10.61 -22.31
N LYS A 734 2.60 -9.37 -22.80
CA LYS A 734 2.41 -8.20 -21.93
C LYS A 734 1.08 -8.21 -21.20
N PHE A 735 0.01 -8.57 -21.90
CA PHE A 735 -1.28 -8.73 -21.26
C PHE A 735 -1.23 -9.82 -20.17
N GLN A 736 -0.64 -10.98 -20.46
CA GLN A 736 -0.47 -12.06 -19.49
C GLN A 736 0.38 -11.62 -18.29
N GLU A 737 1.51 -10.95 -18.52
CA GLU A 737 2.38 -10.39 -17.47
C GLU A 737 1.59 -9.49 -16.52
N LEU A 738 0.86 -8.52 -17.09
CA LEU A 738 0.17 -7.48 -16.34
C LEU A 738 -1.10 -8.01 -15.67
N CYS A 739 -1.84 -8.92 -16.31
CA CYS A 739 -2.99 -9.59 -15.70
C CYS A 739 -2.55 -10.44 -14.51
N TRP A 740 -1.50 -11.24 -14.63
CA TRP A 740 -1.03 -12.05 -13.51
C TRP A 740 -0.38 -11.21 -12.41
N LYS A 741 0.25 -10.08 -12.74
CA LYS A 741 0.69 -9.10 -11.75
C LYS A 741 -0.51 -8.49 -11.00
N TYR A 742 -1.57 -8.14 -11.71
CA TYR A 742 -2.82 -7.66 -11.11
C TYR A 742 -3.42 -8.72 -10.19
N ILE A 743 -3.69 -9.92 -10.70
CA ILE A 743 -4.27 -11.04 -9.93
C ILE A 743 -3.38 -11.38 -8.73
N GLY A 744 -2.08 -11.51 -8.93
CA GLY A 744 -1.11 -11.80 -7.87
C GLY A 744 -1.11 -10.77 -6.75
N THR A 745 -1.56 -9.54 -7.02
CA THR A 745 -1.59 -8.49 -6.02
C THR A 745 -2.99 -8.24 -5.43
N HIS A 746 -4.04 -8.32 -6.23
CA HIS A 746 -5.41 -8.00 -5.81
C HIS A 746 -6.24 -9.24 -5.42
N ALA A 747 -5.94 -10.41 -5.99
CA ALA A 747 -6.81 -11.58 -5.93
C ALA A 747 -6.04 -12.91 -5.82
N ARG A 748 -4.83 -12.89 -5.24
CA ARG A 748 -3.93 -14.06 -5.18
C ARG A 748 -4.62 -15.30 -4.62
N ASP A 749 -5.28 -15.16 -3.47
CA ASP A 749 -5.91 -16.29 -2.79
C ASP A 749 -7.16 -16.78 -3.53
N ARG A 750 -7.94 -15.87 -4.13
CA ARG A 750 -9.08 -16.21 -5.00
C ARG A 750 -8.60 -17.03 -6.19
N ALA A 751 -7.58 -16.57 -6.91
CA ALA A 751 -7.01 -17.28 -8.04
C ALA A 751 -6.40 -18.64 -7.64
N ARG A 752 -5.68 -18.71 -6.52
CA ARG A 752 -5.18 -19.99 -5.98
C ARG A 752 -6.32 -20.94 -5.66
N ALA A 753 -7.41 -20.45 -5.09
CA ALA A 753 -8.59 -21.26 -4.82
C ALA A 753 -9.25 -21.75 -6.11
N ILE A 754 -9.34 -20.90 -7.15
CA ILE A 754 -9.88 -21.30 -8.46
C ILE A 754 -9.11 -22.49 -9.03
N PHE A 755 -7.78 -22.40 -9.14
CA PHE A 755 -6.96 -23.50 -9.68
C PHE A 755 -7.03 -24.77 -8.82
N LYS A 756 -6.96 -24.63 -7.49
CA LYS A 756 -7.08 -25.78 -6.57
C LYS A 756 -8.43 -26.50 -6.69
N ASN A 757 -9.49 -25.80 -7.08
CA ASN A 757 -10.83 -26.35 -7.23
C ASN A 757 -11.15 -26.80 -8.67
N GLY A 758 -10.16 -26.83 -9.57
CA GLY A 758 -10.31 -27.37 -10.92
C GLY A 758 -10.20 -26.35 -12.05
N GLY A 759 -9.74 -25.13 -11.75
CA GLY A 759 -9.30 -24.20 -12.80
C GLY A 759 -8.14 -24.77 -13.62
N TRP A 760 -8.05 -24.38 -14.88
CA TRP A 760 -7.01 -24.82 -15.81
C TRP A 760 -6.58 -23.66 -16.72
N MET A 761 -5.56 -23.86 -17.55
CA MET A 761 -5.03 -22.81 -18.43
C MET A 761 -5.20 -23.19 -19.90
N ALA A 762 -5.92 -22.34 -20.65
CA ALA A 762 -5.95 -22.39 -22.10
C ALA A 762 -4.81 -21.55 -22.66
N VAL A 763 -4.15 -22.07 -23.70
CA VAL A 763 -3.08 -21.38 -24.44
C VAL A 763 -3.21 -21.65 -25.93
N HIS A 764 -2.58 -20.78 -26.72
CA HIS A 764 -2.38 -20.95 -28.16
C HIS A 764 -0.88 -21.18 -28.36
N VAL A 765 -0.47 -22.39 -28.80
CA VAL A 765 0.94 -22.68 -29.11
C VAL A 765 1.09 -23.30 -30.48
N ALA A 766 2.06 -22.82 -31.25
CA ALA A 766 2.27 -23.25 -32.63
C ALA A 766 3.73 -23.46 -32.99
N VAL A 767 3.94 -24.29 -34.00
CA VAL A 767 5.24 -24.52 -34.62
C VAL A 767 5.33 -23.58 -35.82
N TYR A 768 5.61 -22.30 -35.56
CA TYR A 768 5.83 -21.28 -36.58
C TYR A 768 7.24 -21.42 -37.19
N GLU A 769 8.02 -20.35 -37.24
CA GLU A 769 9.37 -20.31 -37.84
C GLU A 769 10.44 -20.95 -36.95
N PHE A 770 10.08 -21.37 -35.73
CA PHE A 770 11.01 -21.85 -34.73
C PHE A 770 11.03 -23.38 -34.61
N PRO A 771 12.19 -23.96 -34.26
CA PRO A 771 12.28 -25.37 -33.83
C PRO A 771 11.34 -25.68 -32.66
N LEU A 772 10.95 -26.95 -32.52
CA LEU A 772 10.03 -27.42 -31.46
C LEU A 772 10.53 -27.10 -30.04
N ASP A 773 11.85 -27.10 -29.84
CA ASP A 773 12.50 -26.89 -28.55
C ASP A 773 12.90 -25.43 -28.29
N HIS A 774 12.54 -24.50 -29.19
CA HIS A 774 12.86 -23.09 -29.07
C HIS A 774 12.42 -22.52 -27.71
N ASP A 775 13.37 -21.90 -27.00
CA ASP A 775 13.14 -21.28 -25.71
C ASP A 775 12.46 -19.92 -25.92
N PRO A 776 11.20 -19.73 -25.47
CA PRO A 776 10.44 -18.48 -25.67
C PRO A 776 11.09 -17.26 -25.01
N PHE A 777 12.16 -17.45 -24.22
CA PHE A 777 12.91 -16.40 -23.55
C PHE A 777 14.32 -16.18 -24.13
N LYS A 778 14.73 -16.90 -25.18
CA LYS A 778 16.05 -16.71 -25.84
C LYS A 778 15.85 -16.27 -27.29
N HIS A 779 16.68 -15.31 -27.75
CA HIS A 779 16.74 -14.61 -29.06
C HIS A 779 15.97 -13.26 -29.11
N GLY A 780 16.49 -12.11 -29.61
CA GLY A 780 17.79 -11.71 -30.20
C GLY A 780 18.17 -10.24 -29.86
N VAL A 781 19.35 -9.78 -30.29
CA VAL A 781 20.06 -8.49 -30.03
C VAL A 781 19.30 -7.44 -29.18
N GLY A 782 19.63 -7.34 -27.89
CA GLY A 782 19.13 -6.25 -27.01
C GLY A 782 18.47 -6.67 -25.69
N GLY A 783 18.34 -7.98 -25.40
CA GLY A 783 17.71 -8.45 -24.15
C GLY A 783 16.18 -8.32 -24.13
N GLY A 784 15.52 -8.54 -25.27
CA GLY A 784 14.11 -8.29 -25.53
C GLY A 784 13.10 -9.22 -24.84
N ALA A 785 11.81 -8.86 -24.98
CA ALA A 785 10.64 -9.47 -24.37
C ALA A 785 10.37 -10.94 -24.81
N PRO A 786 9.57 -11.71 -24.04
CA PRO A 786 9.23 -13.10 -24.38
C PRO A 786 8.45 -13.24 -25.69
N TRP A 787 8.61 -14.39 -26.36
CA TRP A 787 8.01 -14.69 -27.66
C TRP A 787 6.97 -15.81 -27.53
N ASP A 788 5.69 -15.51 -27.78
CA ASP A 788 4.59 -16.48 -27.62
C ASP A 788 4.24 -17.27 -28.89
N MET A 789 4.77 -16.87 -30.04
CA MET A 789 4.67 -17.55 -31.33
C MET A 789 5.62 -18.75 -31.47
N CYS A 790 5.66 -19.64 -30.47
CA CYS A 790 6.43 -20.88 -30.52
C CYS A 790 5.74 -22.00 -29.74
N LEU A 791 6.19 -23.25 -29.95
CA LEU A 791 5.56 -24.43 -29.33
C LEU A 791 5.62 -24.37 -27.80
N ARG A 792 6.69 -23.77 -27.26
CA ARG A 792 6.92 -23.59 -25.83
C ARG A 792 6.35 -22.28 -25.29
N GLY A 793 5.60 -21.50 -26.09
CA GLY A 793 5.00 -20.23 -25.70
C GLY A 793 4.11 -20.32 -24.45
N TYR A 794 3.55 -21.50 -24.16
CA TYR A 794 2.81 -21.77 -22.93
C TYR A 794 3.63 -21.54 -21.65
N GLU A 795 4.96 -21.60 -21.70
CA GLU A 795 5.83 -21.36 -20.55
C GLU A 795 5.77 -19.90 -20.06
N ILE A 796 5.39 -18.96 -20.93
CA ILE A 796 5.24 -17.54 -20.61
C ILE A 796 4.16 -17.34 -19.54
N PRO A 797 2.88 -17.67 -19.79
CA PRO A 797 1.84 -17.53 -18.78
C PRO A 797 2.06 -18.45 -17.57
N VAL A 798 2.61 -19.67 -17.74
CA VAL A 798 2.97 -20.52 -16.59
C VAL A 798 3.95 -19.82 -15.66
N ARG A 799 5.00 -19.20 -16.20
CA ARG A 799 5.99 -18.46 -15.42
C ARG A 799 5.35 -17.29 -14.69
N TYR A 800 4.44 -16.56 -15.34
CA TYR A 800 3.75 -15.45 -14.68
C TYR A 800 2.80 -15.92 -13.57
N ILE A 801 2.06 -17.01 -13.76
CA ILE A 801 1.24 -17.62 -12.70
C ILE A 801 2.13 -18.07 -11.53
N GLN A 802 3.23 -18.76 -11.82
CA GLN A 802 4.16 -19.24 -10.80
C GLN A 802 4.76 -18.08 -9.99
N ASN A 803 5.20 -17.02 -10.66
CA ASN A 803 5.79 -15.86 -10.00
C ASN A 803 4.78 -15.10 -9.14
N ASN A 804 3.54 -14.96 -9.63
CA ASN A 804 2.55 -14.07 -9.03
C ASN A 804 1.62 -14.75 -8.03
N ILE A 805 1.35 -16.05 -8.18
CA ILE A 805 0.48 -16.79 -7.26
C ILE A 805 1.11 -18.08 -6.72
N GLY A 806 2.31 -18.47 -7.14
CA GLY A 806 3.05 -19.60 -6.56
C GLY A 806 2.42 -20.96 -6.87
N LEU A 807 1.82 -21.12 -8.05
CA LEU A 807 1.34 -22.39 -8.58
C LEU A 807 2.10 -22.74 -9.86
N THR A 808 2.41 -24.02 -10.04
CA THR A 808 3.19 -24.54 -11.17
C THR A 808 2.25 -25.29 -12.11
N GLY A 809 2.13 -24.83 -13.36
CA GLY A 809 1.30 -25.51 -14.36
C GLY A 809 1.84 -26.91 -14.69
N GLY A 810 0.94 -27.85 -14.98
CA GLY A 810 1.26 -29.28 -15.12
C GLY A 810 1.41 -30.04 -13.81
N VAL A 811 1.57 -29.33 -12.69
CA VAL A 811 1.67 -29.91 -11.34
C VAL A 811 0.42 -29.55 -10.54
N ASP A 812 0.15 -28.25 -10.38
CA ASP A 812 -0.95 -27.72 -9.59
C ASP A 812 -2.24 -27.55 -10.41
N PHE A 813 -2.12 -27.35 -11.73
CA PHE A 813 -3.27 -27.17 -12.62
C PHE A 813 -2.97 -27.66 -14.05
N PRO A 814 -3.99 -28.12 -14.81
CA PRO A 814 -3.84 -28.53 -16.21
C PRO A 814 -3.49 -27.38 -17.16
N ILE A 815 -2.72 -27.70 -18.20
CA ILE A 815 -2.44 -26.81 -19.33
C ILE A 815 -2.91 -27.51 -20.60
N MET A 816 -3.68 -26.81 -21.44
CA MET A 816 -4.13 -27.34 -22.72
C MET A 816 -3.94 -26.29 -23.80
N SER A 817 -3.31 -26.67 -24.92
CA SER A 817 -3.40 -25.86 -26.13
C SER A 817 -4.77 -26.06 -26.73
N THR A 818 -5.53 -25.00 -26.78
CA THR A 818 -6.91 -25.03 -27.30
C THR A 818 -6.98 -24.66 -28.76
N GLU A 819 -5.88 -24.18 -29.35
CA GLU A 819 -5.81 -23.79 -30.75
C GLU A 819 -4.34 -23.86 -31.24
N SER A 820 -4.09 -23.47 -32.49
CA SER A 820 -2.77 -23.35 -33.12
C SER A 820 -2.14 -24.67 -33.57
N GLY A 821 -0.85 -24.92 -33.36
CA GLY A 821 -0.13 -26.12 -33.83
C GLY A 821 0.61 -25.96 -35.15
N VAL A 822 0.57 -26.98 -36.00
CA VAL A 822 1.22 -26.97 -37.31
C VAL A 822 0.18 -26.61 -38.36
N PHE A 823 0.40 -25.49 -39.06
CA PHE A 823 -0.51 -25.05 -40.11
C PHE A 823 -0.29 -25.84 -41.41
N THR A 824 -1.37 -26.00 -42.18
CA THR A 824 -1.32 -26.67 -43.48
C THR A 824 -0.53 -25.81 -44.50
N PRO A 825 0.04 -26.40 -45.55
CA PRO A 825 0.77 -25.66 -46.60
C PRO A 825 -0.07 -24.56 -47.27
N GLU A 826 -1.37 -24.78 -47.36
CA GLU A 826 -2.34 -23.90 -48.05
C GLU A 826 -2.99 -22.87 -47.10
N SER A 827 -2.71 -22.95 -45.80
CA SER A 827 -3.30 -22.06 -44.79
C SER A 827 -3.01 -20.58 -45.09
N HIS A 828 -4.03 -19.72 -45.08
CA HIS A 828 -3.83 -18.27 -45.20
C HIS A 828 -3.45 -17.62 -43.87
N SER A 829 -3.69 -18.30 -42.75
CA SER A 829 -3.23 -17.90 -41.40
C SER A 829 -1.70 -17.80 -41.29
N MET A 830 -0.96 -18.29 -42.30
CA MET A 830 0.51 -18.21 -42.42
C MET A 830 0.99 -17.23 -43.52
N GLU A 831 0.12 -16.35 -44.04
CA GLU A 831 0.54 -15.35 -45.04
C GLU A 831 1.67 -14.46 -44.51
N GLY A 832 2.78 -14.37 -45.26
CA GLY A 832 3.99 -13.66 -44.84
C GLY A 832 5.06 -14.51 -44.14
N HIS A 833 4.83 -15.80 -43.90
CA HIS A 833 5.75 -16.70 -43.19
C HIS A 833 6.27 -17.87 -44.05
N GLN A 834 7.30 -18.57 -43.57
CA GLN A 834 7.82 -19.77 -44.24
C GLN A 834 6.76 -20.88 -44.22
N ARG A 835 6.16 -21.13 -45.38
CA ARG A 835 5.19 -22.21 -45.55
C ARG A 835 5.88 -23.57 -45.64
N LEU A 836 5.19 -24.59 -45.12
CA LEU A 836 5.60 -25.97 -45.36
C LEU A 836 5.44 -26.32 -46.84
N PRO A 837 6.35 -27.11 -47.43
CA PRO A 837 6.36 -27.32 -48.87
C PRO A 837 5.22 -28.20 -49.39
N ASN A 838 4.61 -29.05 -48.55
CA ASN A 838 3.54 -29.98 -48.94
C ASN A 838 2.87 -30.65 -47.72
N ASP A 839 1.78 -31.38 -47.96
CA ASP A 839 1.01 -32.09 -46.93
C ASP A 839 1.81 -33.18 -46.21
N GLN A 840 2.85 -33.75 -46.84
CA GLN A 840 3.73 -34.72 -46.18
C GLN A 840 4.58 -34.04 -45.10
N ALA A 841 5.15 -32.86 -45.39
CA ALA A 841 5.91 -32.09 -44.42
C ALA A 841 5.02 -31.64 -43.23
N HIS A 842 3.78 -31.26 -43.50
CA HIS A 842 2.78 -30.97 -42.48
C HIS A 842 2.47 -32.19 -41.61
N ALA A 843 2.23 -33.36 -42.21
CA ALA A 843 1.97 -34.60 -41.47
C ALA A 843 3.17 -35.00 -40.59
N ASP A 844 4.38 -34.90 -41.14
CA ASP A 844 5.62 -35.24 -40.43
C ASP A 844 5.87 -34.32 -39.24
N LEU A 845 5.69 -33.02 -39.42
CA LEU A 845 5.89 -32.04 -38.36
C LEU A 845 4.79 -32.13 -37.29
N THR A 846 3.54 -32.41 -37.67
CA THR A 846 2.43 -32.61 -36.72
C THR A 846 2.70 -33.79 -35.78
N LEU A 847 3.16 -34.92 -36.31
CA LEU A 847 3.52 -36.08 -35.49
C LEU A 847 4.74 -35.80 -34.60
N LYS A 848 5.77 -35.14 -35.15
CA LYS A 848 6.94 -34.73 -34.35
C LYS A 848 6.54 -33.79 -33.22
N MET A 849 5.62 -32.86 -33.46
CA MET A 849 5.09 -31.95 -32.45
C MET A 849 4.37 -32.74 -31.34
N PHE A 850 3.44 -33.63 -31.69
CA PHE A 850 2.76 -34.46 -30.69
C PHE A 850 3.75 -35.30 -29.88
N ASP A 851 4.68 -36.00 -30.53
CA ASP A 851 5.67 -36.83 -29.85
C ASP A 851 6.57 -36.00 -28.93
N TRP A 852 6.97 -34.81 -29.39
CA TRP A 852 7.76 -33.89 -28.59
C TRP A 852 6.97 -33.42 -27.37
N LEU A 853 5.71 -33.01 -27.51
CA LEU A 853 4.88 -32.56 -26.41
C LEU A 853 4.64 -33.66 -25.37
N GLU A 854 4.34 -34.88 -25.81
CA GLU A 854 4.10 -36.01 -24.89
C GLU A 854 5.30 -36.34 -24.01
N THR A 855 6.49 -36.13 -24.58
CA THR A 855 7.77 -36.49 -23.96
C THR A 855 8.39 -35.33 -23.17
N ASN A 856 8.19 -34.08 -23.61
CA ASN A 856 8.96 -32.92 -23.13
C ASN A 856 8.09 -31.84 -22.48
N SER A 857 6.76 -31.95 -22.51
CA SER A 857 5.86 -30.90 -22.06
C SER A 857 4.90 -31.36 -20.96
N PRO A 858 4.48 -30.47 -20.04
CA PRO A 858 3.37 -30.71 -19.11
C PRO A 858 1.97 -30.64 -19.76
N LEU A 859 1.87 -30.36 -21.06
CA LEU A 859 0.57 -30.19 -21.72
C LEU A 859 -0.27 -31.45 -21.61
N GLN A 860 -1.52 -31.29 -21.16
CA GLN A 860 -2.49 -32.37 -21.07
C GLN A 860 -3.18 -32.64 -22.42
N ALA A 861 -3.32 -31.61 -23.25
CA ALA A 861 -3.89 -31.71 -24.59
C ALA A 861 -3.26 -30.68 -25.54
N MET A 862 -3.12 -31.08 -26.79
CA MET A 862 -2.77 -30.24 -27.93
C MET A 862 -3.86 -30.36 -28.98
N MET A 863 -4.65 -29.30 -29.17
CA MET A 863 -5.77 -29.26 -30.12
C MET A 863 -5.43 -28.31 -31.28
N PRO A 864 -4.74 -28.81 -32.32
CA PRO A 864 -4.36 -27.98 -33.46
C PRO A 864 -5.56 -27.54 -34.29
N TRP A 865 -5.34 -26.52 -35.12
CA TRP A 865 -6.37 -25.85 -35.92
C TRP A 865 -7.16 -26.82 -36.84
N CYS A 866 -8.46 -26.53 -36.95
CA CYS A 866 -9.62 -27.33 -37.39
C CYS A 866 -9.42 -28.73 -38.02
N ILE A 867 -10.29 -29.68 -37.65
CA ILE A 867 -10.45 -30.96 -38.36
C ILE A 867 -10.87 -30.76 -39.83
N ALA A 868 -11.85 -29.89 -40.10
CA ALA A 868 -12.35 -29.58 -41.44
C ALA A 868 -13.04 -28.22 -41.43
N VAL A 869 -13.10 -27.56 -42.58
CA VAL A 869 -13.71 -26.24 -42.73
C VAL A 869 -14.76 -26.26 -43.86
N ASN A 870 -15.78 -25.40 -43.79
CA ASN A 870 -16.91 -25.25 -44.73
C ASN A 870 -18.00 -26.33 -44.62
N SER A 871 -18.48 -26.88 -45.74
CA SER A 871 -19.69 -27.74 -45.81
C SER A 871 -19.64 -28.99 -44.91
N ALA A 872 -18.45 -29.37 -44.46
CA ALA A 872 -18.17 -30.59 -43.73
C ALA A 872 -18.46 -30.51 -42.22
N ILE A 873 -18.08 -29.40 -41.57
CA ILE A 873 -18.17 -29.22 -40.10
C ILE A 873 -18.62 -27.80 -39.70
N GLY A 874 -18.69 -26.83 -40.63
CA GLY A 874 -19.27 -25.50 -40.37
C GLY A 874 -18.71 -24.38 -41.25
N HIS A 875 -19.47 -23.28 -41.37
CA HIS A 875 -19.02 -22.06 -42.06
C HIS A 875 -17.97 -21.33 -41.23
N ALA A 876 -16.69 -21.52 -41.57
CA ALA A 876 -15.66 -20.58 -41.14
C ALA A 876 -15.54 -19.47 -42.19
N PRO A 877 -15.02 -18.29 -41.81
CA PRO A 877 -14.60 -17.28 -42.76
C PRO A 877 -13.69 -17.85 -43.87
N PRO A 878 -13.78 -17.35 -45.12
CA PRO A 878 -13.05 -17.90 -46.27
C PRO A 878 -11.54 -18.03 -46.07
N GLU A 879 -10.94 -17.15 -45.28
CA GLU A 879 -9.51 -17.16 -44.93
C GLU A 879 -9.06 -18.46 -44.24
N TYR A 880 -9.97 -19.17 -43.58
CA TYR A 880 -9.65 -20.41 -42.88
C TYR A 880 -9.97 -21.67 -43.68
N ALA A 881 -10.47 -21.54 -44.91
CA ALA A 881 -10.97 -22.67 -45.71
C ALA A 881 -9.96 -23.81 -45.91
N ASN A 882 -8.66 -23.50 -45.82
CA ASN A 882 -7.57 -24.43 -46.08
C ASN A 882 -6.86 -24.95 -44.82
N ASP A 883 -7.26 -24.48 -43.63
CA ASP A 883 -6.59 -24.82 -42.36
C ASP A 883 -6.97 -26.24 -41.88
N GLY A 884 -8.02 -26.82 -42.47
CA GLY A 884 -8.55 -28.13 -42.14
C GLY A 884 -7.65 -29.31 -42.50
N TRP A 885 -7.64 -30.36 -41.66
CA TRP A 885 -7.07 -31.67 -41.99
C TRP A 885 -7.87 -32.44 -43.05
N TYR A 886 -9.12 -32.04 -43.26
CA TYR A 886 -9.93 -32.40 -44.43
C TYR A 886 -10.30 -31.13 -45.18
N VAL A 887 -10.30 -31.24 -46.51
CA VAL A 887 -10.65 -30.15 -47.41
C VAL A 887 -11.84 -30.59 -48.25
N ASP A 888 -12.83 -29.72 -48.44
CA ASP A 888 -13.93 -29.95 -49.36
C ASP A 888 -13.61 -29.32 -50.73
N ARG A 889 -13.37 -30.17 -51.74
CA ARG A 889 -13.12 -29.78 -53.13
C ARG A 889 -14.18 -30.37 -54.08
N GLY A 890 -15.45 -30.28 -53.69
CA GLY A 890 -16.55 -31.01 -54.34
C GLY A 890 -16.74 -32.42 -53.79
N GLY A 891 -16.28 -32.62 -52.55
CA GLY A 891 -16.13 -33.91 -51.89
C GLY A 891 -15.08 -33.82 -50.78
N LEU A 892 -15.37 -34.47 -49.65
CA LEU A 892 -14.50 -34.46 -48.49
C LEU A 892 -13.23 -35.28 -48.75
N THR A 893 -12.07 -34.61 -48.77
CA THR A 893 -10.76 -35.24 -49.01
C THR A 893 -9.87 -35.06 -47.79
N ALA A 894 -9.33 -36.18 -47.27
CA ALA A 894 -8.39 -36.16 -46.15
C ALA A 894 -6.98 -35.76 -46.61
N ARG A 895 -6.30 -34.89 -45.85
CA ARG A 895 -4.86 -34.62 -46.02
C ARG A 895 -4.02 -35.78 -45.46
N THR A 896 -2.74 -35.82 -45.86
CA THR A 896 -1.78 -36.87 -45.48
C THR A 896 -1.67 -37.11 -43.96
N VAL A 897 -1.86 -36.07 -43.14
CA VAL A 897 -1.78 -36.16 -41.67
C VAL A 897 -2.75 -37.19 -41.07
N VAL A 898 -3.95 -37.31 -41.64
CA VAL A 898 -5.00 -38.23 -41.17
C VAL A 898 -4.54 -39.68 -41.29
N ALA A 899 -4.06 -40.07 -42.48
CA ALA A 899 -3.57 -41.41 -42.73
C ALA A 899 -2.39 -41.76 -41.83
N LYS A 900 -1.49 -40.78 -41.61
CA LYS A 900 -0.30 -40.98 -40.80
C LYS A 900 -0.62 -41.17 -39.32
N LEU A 901 -1.54 -40.38 -38.76
CA LEU A 901 -2.02 -40.55 -37.38
C LEU A 901 -2.66 -41.93 -37.17
N LYS A 902 -3.52 -42.38 -38.11
CA LYS A 902 -4.14 -43.72 -38.06
C LYS A 902 -3.09 -44.83 -38.07
N GLN A 903 -2.10 -44.72 -38.95
CA GLN A 903 -0.99 -45.68 -39.03
C GLN A 903 -0.17 -45.70 -37.74
N THR A 904 0.17 -44.52 -37.21
CA THR A 904 0.94 -44.41 -35.97
C THR A 904 0.18 -44.99 -34.77
N LYS A 905 -1.13 -44.74 -34.67
CA LYS A 905 -1.97 -45.36 -33.64
C LYS A 905 -1.92 -46.89 -33.70
N GLN A 906 -2.10 -47.46 -34.89
CA GLN A 906 -2.02 -48.92 -35.09
C GLN A 906 -0.65 -49.47 -34.69
N GLN A 907 0.44 -48.79 -35.07
CA GLN A 907 1.80 -49.18 -34.69
C GLN A 907 2.06 -49.13 -33.18
N ARG A 908 1.36 -48.26 -32.45
CA ARG A 908 1.49 -48.12 -30.99
C ARG A 908 0.60 -49.09 -30.20
N GLY A 909 -0.30 -49.83 -30.85
CA GLY A 909 -1.21 -50.78 -30.18
C GLY A 909 -2.25 -50.12 -29.27
N GLN A 910 -2.68 -48.90 -29.61
CA GLN A 910 -3.60 -48.05 -28.82
C GLN A 910 -5.05 -48.06 -29.31
#